data_AF-A0A2W4I1F0-F1
#
_entry.id   AF-A0A2W4I1F0-F1
#
_cell.length_a   1.000
_cell.length_b   1.000
_cell.length_c   1.000
_cell.angle_alpha   90.00
_cell.angle_beta   90.00
_cell.angle_gamma   90.00
#
_symmetry.space_group_name_H-M   'P 1'
#
loop_
_entity.id
_entity.type
_entity.pdbx_description
1 polymer ?
#
loop_
_entity_poly.entity_id
_entity_poly.type
_entity_poly.pdbx_seq_one_letter_code
_entity_poly.pdbx_strand_id
1 'polypeptide(L)'
;MECKDGLEVKVGETCVPALLFDPQLMCRVEESDKRPSPFLPSCQIVDTCSPAAAANQCTQIVPERNNSECTLKESTDTWGRKRVDETNCGQPQPYKITITPPGSKPIEFNFNGEEYRAPYKNEKGENIGYIAYSLPKEYIYYHDDKAKTSFLDMKDGTHVVKKIRSDSDYVTTFTHDGETFFTQKATAKGRTDTATYADGSVRVAQYNSDERLMKQTITHKDGTVTSLSRAKDGSLEGTRKDKHNRVIEDVVMVSDYPMHKPGSDDPDAEYLVFRNRRDGEMRAVAMPTDIKYDRNAQFQPLSYDANLGTLSLVNKDGSTVIESSQGRTEVRAKNGFVVGSTVSGELSFSWPDGDASGKKAVVVRPDLCGAQLNQDETVDRWCREIEDKAINEKLEPTEKSFLKAHADIVDTRDFLEIHRRFRGDETKLRNFYSKLSEIDTVTGLSQSEKNALYKNLMHHVAHPDEVVQGRSPTCNVAVLQIEMAKERPTEYVDFIVDALNADGKPYKSVGGKTVRFDEVNLKMTDLSGRDLASRVFQTAALQLNFYPNSFKNTVDGTGKYGRSQKDFDGLNTANIAELRYQLTGEETGECWISSADDLEKALQANGGKPVVIRVNGDQPPFTKEEEKSDRKGSGSHVVILNSVESGTPRKARISNPWGPSASSDGNGLTMSIDELFKNMQFDTESDFGILLLPGKRGTTGTIVNGKYEPL
;
A
#
# COMPACT_ATOMS: atom_id res chain seq x y z
N MET A 1 -32.07 -16.47 0.43
CA MET A 1 -30.90 -17.30 0.79
C MET A 1 -31.14 -17.79 2.20
N GLU A 2 -31.39 -19.08 2.39
CA GLU A 2 -31.38 -19.69 3.72
C GLU A 2 -29.95 -20.19 3.98
N CYS A 3 -29.33 -19.73 5.06
CA CYS A 3 -28.06 -20.27 5.53
C CYS A 3 -28.32 -21.67 6.08
N LYS A 4 -27.82 -22.71 5.40
CA LYS A 4 -27.70 -24.05 5.99
C LYS A 4 -26.36 -24.16 6.69
N ASP A 5 -26.39 -24.62 7.94
CA ASP A 5 -25.19 -24.97 8.71
C ASP A 5 -24.31 -25.95 7.90
N GLY A 6 -23.02 -25.62 7.73
CA GLY A 6 -22.03 -26.49 7.09
C GLY A 6 -21.26 -25.93 5.89
N LEU A 7 -21.42 -24.64 5.54
CA LEU A 7 -20.78 -24.00 4.38
C LEU A 7 -19.69 -22.98 4.74
N GLU A 8 -18.88 -23.28 5.76
CA GLU A 8 -17.65 -22.53 6.07
C GLU A 8 -16.45 -23.48 6.06
N VAL A 9 -15.42 -23.15 5.28
CA VAL A 9 -14.11 -23.80 5.40
C VAL A 9 -13.29 -22.94 6.36
N LYS A 10 -13.00 -23.49 7.54
CA LYS A 10 -12.03 -22.89 8.46
C LYS A 10 -10.62 -23.10 7.93
N VAL A 11 -9.96 -22.03 7.52
CA VAL A 11 -8.51 -22.00 7.31
C VAL A 11 -7.91 -21.20 8.45
N GLY A 12 -7.55 -21.88 9.54
CA GLY A 12 -7.16 -21.23 10.80
C GLY A 12 -8.36 -20.62 11.54
N GLU A 13 -8.25 -19.36 11.97
CA GLU A 13 -9.33 -18.59 12.62
C GLU A 13 -10.25 -17.85 11.64
N THR A 14 -9.95 -17.88 10.34
CA THR A 14 -10.70 -17.14 9.31
C THR A 14 -11.75 -18.04 8.65
N CYS A 15 -13.01 -17.59 8.65
CA CYS A 15 -14.10 -18.24 7.91
C CYS A 15 -14.11 -17.76 6.46
N VAL A 16 -13.97 -18.69 5.50
CA VAL A 16 -14.11 -18.41 4.07
C VAL A 16 -15.43 -19.04 3.57
N PRO A 17 -16.27 -18.33 2.80
CA PRO A 17 -17.53 -18.87 2.30
C PRO A 17 -17.31 -20.12 1.44
N ALA A 18 -17.99 -21.23 1.75
CA ALA A 18 -17.86 -22.47 0.98
C ALA A 18 -18.34 -22.37 -0.49
N LEU A 19 -19.11 -21.33 -0.83
CA LEU A 19 -19.53 -21.02 -2.20
C LEU A 19 -18.34 -20.80 -3.17
N LEU A 20 -17.14 -20.51 -2.66
CA LEU A 20 -15.92 -20.38 -3.48
C LEU A 20 -15.26 -21.72 -3.84
N PHE A 21 -15.68 -22.84 -3.24
CA PHE A 21 -14.97 -24.12 -3.37
C PHE A 21 -15.61 -25.10 -4.37
N ASP A 22 -16.87 -24.89 -4.75
CA ASP A 22 -17.59 -25.72 -5.73
C ASP A 22 -18.21 -24.87 -6.87
N PRO A 23 -17.57 -24.82 -8.05
CA PRO A 23 -18.08 -24.10 -9.23
C PRO A 23 -19.46 -24.59 -9.70
N GLN A 24 -19.84 -25.86 -9.43
CA GLN A 24 -21.12 -26.41 -9.87
C GLN A 24 -22.31 -25.83 -9.10
N LEU A 25 -22.09 -25.34 -7.88
CA LEU A 25 -23.11 -24.68 -7.07
C LEU A 25 -23.40 -23.25 -7.55
N MET A 26 -22.44 -22.54 -8.15
CA MET A 26 -22.68 -21.21 -8.75
C MET A 26 -23.53 -21.27 -10.02
N CYS A 27 -23.47 -22.37 -10.77
CA CYS A 27 -24.20 -22.54 -12.03
C CYS A 27 -25.70 -22.90 -11.87
N ARG A 28 -26.20 -23.08 -10.64
CA ARG A 28 -27.60 -23.44 -10.36
C ARG A 28 -28.44 -22.33 -9.72
N VAL A 29 -28.11 -21.07 -9.97
CA VAL A 29 -29.02 -19.96 -9.65
C VAL A 29 -30.07 -19.87 -10.76
N GLU A 30 -31.26 -20.45 -10.52
CA GLU A 30 -32.42 -20.27 -11.40
C GLU A 30 -32.77 -18.78 -11.51
N GLU A 31 -33.01 -18.33 -12.75
CA GLU A 31 -33.54 -17.00 -13.07
C GLU A 31 -34.85 -16.76 -12.32
N SER A 32 -34.78 -16.06 -11.19
CA SER A 32 -35.96 -15.43 -10.59
C SER A 32 -35.65 -13.94 -10.39
N ASP A 33 -36.57 -13.10 -10.88
CA ASP A 33 -36.46 -11.66 -11.16
C ASP A 33 -36.17 -10.72 -9.96
N LYS A 34 -35.21 -11.03 -9.09
CA LYS A 34 -34.84 -10.13 -7.98
C LYS A 34 -33.33 -9.95 -7.89
N ARG A 35 -32.90 -8.74 -8.26
CA ARG A 35 -31.53 -8.22 -8.10
C ARG A 35 -31.00 -8.51 -6.69
N PRO A 36 -29.85 -9.19 -6.53
CA PRO A 36 -29.14 -9.21 -5.25
C PRO A 36 -28.31 -7.92 -5.10
N SER A 37 -28.42 -7.32 -3.92
CA SER A 37 -27.65 -6.15 -3.48
C SER A 37 -26.18 -6.52 -3.21
N PRO A 38 -25.18 -5.74 -3.67
CA PRO A 38 -23.78 -6.02 -3.43
C PRO A 38 -23.30 -5.25 -2.18
N PHE A 39 -23.58 -5.79 -0.99
CA PHE A 39 -22.91 -5.33 0.24
C PHE A 39 -22.78 -6.52 1.20
N LEU A 40 -21.54 -6.94 1.47
CA LEU A 40 -21.21 -7.76 2.63
C LEU A 40 -20.56 -6.84 3.67
N PRO A 41 -21.26 -6.42 4.73
CA PRO A 41 -20.61 -5.89 5.91
C PRO A 41 -20.07 -7.04 6.75
N SER A 42 -18.97 -6.75 7.44
CA SER A 42 -18.26 -7.56 8.43
C SER A 42 -19.13 -8.57 9.19
N CYS A 43 -18.70 -9.83 9.20
CA CYS A 43 -19.22 -10.84 10.13
C CYS A 43 -18.78 -10.49 11.56
N GLN A 44 -19.66 -9.82 12.32
CA GLN A 44 -19.65 -9.95 13.77
C GLN A 44 -20.39 -11.24 14.14
N ILE A 45 -19.68 -12.17 14.76
CA ILE A 45 -20.29 -13.35 15.40
C ILE A 45 -21.07 -12.84 16.61
N VAL A 46 -22.39 -12.83 16.51
CA VAL A 46 -23.28 -12.65 17.66
C VAL A 46 -23.79 -14.03 18.03
N ASP A 47 -23.23 -14.59 19.11
CA ASP A 47 -23.73 -15.83 19.68
C ASP A 47 -25.15 -15.62 20.24
N THR A 48 -26.05 -16.53 19.86
CA THR A 48 -27.43 -16.75 20.32
C THR A 48 -28.56 -15.95 19.65
N CYS A 49 -29.30 -16.63 18.75
CA CYS A 49 -30.70 -16.34 18.46
C CYS A 49 -31.49 -17.66 18.33
N SER A 50 -32.50 -17.81 19.19
CA SER A 50 -33.45 -18.93 19.20
C SER A 50 -34.58 -18.66 18.16
N PRO A 51 -35.10 -19.70 17.47
CA PRO A 51 -36.05 -19.50 16.37
C PRO A 51 -37.49 -19.41 16.90
N ALA A 52 -37.94 -18.21 17.27
CA ALA A 52 -39.36 -17.92 17.42
C ALA A 52 -39.64 -16.41 17.38
N ALA A 53 -39.77 -15.85 16.17
CA ALA A 53 -40.73 -14.78 15.82
C ALA A 53 -40.30 -14.09 14.52
N ALA A 54 -40.93 -14.49 13.40
CA ALA A 54 -41.02 -13.66 12.20
C ALA A 54 -42.51 -13.52 11.86
N ALA A 55 -43.07 -12.33 12.09
CA ALA A 55 -44.16 -11.74 11.31
C ALA A 55 -44.63 -10.44 11.96
N ASN A 56 -44.68 -9.37 11.16
CA ASN A 56 -45.30 -8.06 11.42
C ASN A 56 -44.54 -7.10 12.34
N GLN A 57 -43.80 -6.16 11.73
CA GLN A 57 -44.04 -4.71 11.83
C GLN A 57 -42.88 -3.93 11.19
N CYS A 58 -43.01 -3.60 9.91
CA CYS A 58 -42.31 -2.45 9.33
C CYS A 58 -43.28 -1.26 9.36
N THR A 59 -43.50 -0.72 10.55
CA THR A 59 -43.88 0.69 10.70
C THR A 59 -42.61 1.44 11.02
N GLN A 60 -42.32 2.41 10.16
CA GLN A 60 -41.29 3.42 10.35
C GLN A 60 -41.55 4.10 11.71
N ILE A 61 -40.84 3.68 12.76
CA ILE A 61 -40.78 4.43 14.01
C ILE A 61 -39.89 5.63 13.69
N VAL A 62 -40.51 6.73 13.27
CA VAL A 62 -39.96 8.05 13.55
C VAL A 62 -40.07 8.19 15.06
N PRO A 63 -38.96 8.24 15.83
CA PRO A 63 -39.08 8.49 17.25
C PRO A 63 -39.68 9.88 17.40
N GLU A 64 -40.83 9.98 18.05
CA GLU A 64 -41.35 11.25 18.53
C GLU A 64 -40.25 11.88 19.40
N ARG A 65 -39.58 12.91 18.86
CA ARG A 65 -38.53 13.70 19.54
C ARG A 65 -39.04 14.55 20.70
N ASN A 66 -40.20 14.23 21.27
CA ASN A 66 -40.96 15.16 22.11
C ASN A 66 -41.22 14.67 23.53
N ASN A 67 -40.35 13.82 24.09
CA ASN A 67 -40.22 13.64 25.56
C ASN A 67 -38.87 12.99 25.89
N SER A 68 -37.76 13.62 25.50
CA SER A 68 -36.45 13.21 25.99
C SER A 68 -36.33 13.59 27.46
N GLU A 69 -36.79 12.72 28.36
CA GLU A 69 -36.51 12.89 29.79
C GLU A 69 -34.99 13.03 29.97
N CYS A 70 -34.58 14.02 30.76
CA CYS A 70 -33.18 14.22 31.07
C CYS A 70 -32.72 12.99 31.87
N THR A 71 -31.83 12.18 31.28
CA THR A 71 -31.43 10.90 31.88
C THR A 71 -30.20 11.08 32.75
N LEU A 72 -30.32 10.64 34.01
CA LEU A 72 -29.20 10.32 34.89
C LEU A 72 -28.82 8.86 34.64
N LYS A 73 -27.63 8.62 34.09
CA LYS A 73 -27.11 7.27 33.90
C LYS A 73 -26.00 7.01 34.90
N GLU A 74 -26.29 6.20 35.91
CA GLU A 74 -25.24 5.65 36.77
C GLU A 74 -24.54 4.50 36.04
N SER A 75 -23.23 4.54 36.02
CA SER A 75 -22.38 3.50 35.48
C SER A 75 -21.11 3.39 36.32
N THR A 76 -20.22 2.50 35.90
CA THR A 76 -18.87 2.43 36.44
C THR A 76 -17.94 2.80 35.30
N ASP A 77 -16.98 3.69 35.53
CA ASP A 77 -15.96 3.94 34.51
C ASP A 77 -15.02 2.74 34.38
N THR A 78 -14.13 2.76 33.40
CA THR A 78 -13.20 1.66 33.19
C THR A 78 -12.24 1.43 34.37
N TRP A 79 -12.12 2.33 35.34
CA TRP A 79 -11.31 2.14 36.55
C TRP A 79 -12.12 1.59 37.74
N GLY A 80 -13.37 1.17 37.50
CA GLY A 80 -14.21 0.62 38.56
C GLY A 80 -14.79 1.69 39.49
N ARG A 81 -14.71 2.97 39.12
CA ARG A 81 -15.20 4.09 39.93
C ARG A 81 -16.64 4.41 39.58
N LYS A 82 -17.42 4.83 40.57
CA LYS A 82 -18.81 5.25 40.32
C LYS A 82 -18.80 6.47 39.39
N ARG A 83 -19.53 6.37 38.29
CA ARG A 83 -19.70 7.40 37.27
C ARG A 83 -21.18 7.74 37.13
N VAL A 84 -21.50 9.02 37.04
CA VAL A 84 -22.85 9.53 36.81
C VAL A 84 -22.82 10.47 35.63
N ASP A 85 -23.51 10.10 34.56
CA ASP A 85 -23.64 10.90 33.35
C ASP A 85 -24.96 11.67 33.40
N GLU A 86 -24.87 12.99 33.31
CA GLU A 86 -26.01 13.89 33.21
C GLU A 86 -26.14 14.36 31.76
N THR A 87 -27.24 13.97 31.11
CA THR A 87 -27.52 14.30 29.71
C THR A 87 -28.63 15.34 29.62
N ASN A 88 -28.42 16.35 28.77
CA ASN A 88 -29.47 17.30 28.47
C ASN A 88 -30.52 16.60 27.60
N CYS A 89 -31.78 16.92 27.87
CA CYS A 89 -32.92 16.41 27.13
C CYS A 89 -32.69 16.57 25.61
N GLY A 90 -32.48 15.45 24.90
CA GLY A 90 -32.28 15.40 23.44
C GLY A 90 -30.82 15.47 22.95
N GLN A 91 -29.83 15.53 23.83
CA GLN A 91 -28.41 15.43 23.45
C GLN A 91 -27.85 14.03 23.73
N PRO A 92 -27.12 13.42 22.77
CA PRO A 92 -26.54 12.08 22.95
C PRO A 92 -25.30 12.07 23.85
N GLN A 93 -24.68 13.23 24.10
CA GLN A 93 -23.52 13.35 24.98
C GLN A 93 -23.92 13.98 26.33
N PRO A 94 -23.35 13.51 27.45
CA PRO A 94 -23.56 14.17 28.72
C PRO A 94 -23.06 15.61 28.68
N TYR A 95 -23.73 16.56 29.32
CA TYR A 95 -23.16 17.90 29.53
C TYR A 95 -22.27 17.92 30.77
N LYS A 96 -22.49 16.95 31.67
CA LYS A 96 -21.77 16.81 32.92
C LYS A 96 -21.55 15.34 33.25
N ILE A 97 -20.34 15.03 33.71
CA ILE A 97 -19.95 13.70 34.17
C ILE A 97 -19.44 13.87 35.60
N THR A 98 -19.94 13.06 36.52
CA THR A 98 -19.44 13.01 37.89
C THR A 98 -18.74 11.68 38.13
N ILE A 99 -17.46 11.70 38.48
CA ILE A 99 -16.69 10.50 38.84
C ILE A 99 -16.39 10.56 40.33
N THR A 100 -16.61 9.46 41.05
CA THR A 100 -16.33 9.37 42.49
C THR A 100 -15.18 8.37 42.72
N PRO A 101 -13.93 8.84 42.88
CA PRO A 101 -12.83 7.95 43.20
C PRO A 101 -12.97 7.36 44.62
N PRO A 102 -12.50 6.12 44.86
CA PRO A 102 -12.62 5.46 46.17
C PRO A 102 -12.03 6.31 47.30
N GLY A 103 -12.80 6.51 48.37
CA GLY A 103 -12.35 7.26 49.56
C GLY A 103 -12.20 8.77 49.35
N SER A 104 -12.64 9.32 48.22
CA SER A 104 -12.52 10.76 47.90
C SER A 104 -13.88 11.39 47.59
N LYS A 105 -13.93 12.72 47.46
CA LYS A 105 -15.14 13.44 47.06
C LYS A 105 -15.39 13.30 45.55
N PRO A 106 -16.66 13.31 45.10
CA PRO A 106 -16.97 13.32 43.67
C PRO A 106 -16.33 14.51 42.95
N ILE A 107 -15.84 14.27 41.74
CA ILE A 107 -15.29 15.27 40.83
C ILE A 107 -16.32 15.48 39.72
N GLU A 108 -16.81 16.71 39.59
CA GLU A 108 -17.75 17.10 38.55
C GLU A 108 -17.02 17.69 37.36
N PHE A 109 -17.10 17.04 36.21
CA PHE A 109 -16.58 17.50 34.94
C PHE A 109 -17.70 18.06 34.09
N ASN A 110 -17.51 19.28 33.56
CA ASN A 110 -18.47 19.92 32.67
C ASN A 110 -17.90 19.93 31.25
N PHE A 111 -18.75 19.61 30.28
CA PHE A 111 -18.38 19.65 28.87
C PHE A 111 -18.22 21.10 28.42
N ASN A 112 -17.07 21.46 27.87
CA ASN A 112 -16.79 22.82 27.39
C ASN A 112 -16.97 22.99 25.87
N GLY A 113 -17.43 21.95 25.17
CA GLY A 113 -17.53 21.91 23.70
C GLY A 113 -16.50 20.98 23.04
N GLU A 114 -15.38 20.70 23.72
CA GLU A 114 -14.31 19.82 23.23
C GLU A 114 -14.10 18.61 24.14
N GLU A 115 -14.06 18.83 25.46
CA GLU A 115 -13.82 17.80 26.47
C GLU A 115 -14.50 18.14 27.81
N TYR A 116 -14.47 17.19 28.76
CA TYR A 116 -15.07 17.39 30.08
C TYR A 116 -13.99 17.90 31.04
N ARG A 117 -14.18 19.08 31.63
CA ARG A 117 -13.21 19.70 32.54
C ARG A 117 -13.77 19.96 33.94
N ALA A 118 -12.94 19.79 34.95
CA ALA A 118 -13.17 20.16 36.33
C ALA A 118 -12.02 21.07 36.83
N PRO A 119 -12.24 21.99 37.78
CA PRO A 119 -11.15 22.75 38.36
C PRO A 119 -10.23 21.84 39.20
N TYR A 120 -8.92 21.95 39.01
CA TYR A 120 -7.92 21.28 39.84
C TYR A 120 -7.50 22.20 40.97
N LYS A 121 -7.68 21.77 42.23
CA LYS A 121 -7.46 22.57 43.43
C LYS A 121 -6.37 21.98 44.31
N ASN A 122 -5.56 22.83 44.94
CA ASN A 122 -4.57 22.40 45.93
C ASN A 122 -5.20 22.13 47.31
N GLU A 123 -4.39 21.73 48.29
CA GLU A 123 -4.82 21.44 49.68
C GLU A 123 -5.51 22.63 50.37
N LYS A 124 -5.21 23.87 49.93
CA LYS A 124 -5.82 25.11 50.44
C LYS A 124 -7.12 25.45 49.72
N GLY A 125 -7.52 24.66 48.72
CA GLY A 125 -8.72 24.89 47.89
C GLY A 125 -8.52 25.91 46.78
N GLU A 126 -7.29 26.38 46.53
CA GLU A 126 -6.98 27.33 45.45
C GLU A 126 -6.97 26.60 44.11
N ASN A 127 -7.60 27.19 43.08
CA ASN A 127 -7.52 26.67 41.72
C ASN A 127 -6.08 26.79 41.21
N ILE A 128 -5.45 25.66 40.89
CA ILE A 128 -4.10 25.57 40.34
C ILE A 128 -4.09 25.06 38.90
N GLY A 129 -5.24 24.64 38.37
CA GLY A 129 -5.45 24.38 36.95
C GLY A 129 -6.75 23.61 36.70
N TYR A 130 -6.72 22.56 35.87
CA TYR A 130 -7.90 21.77 35.54
C TYR A 130 -7.62 20.26 35.47
N ILE A 131 -8.66 19.47 35.65
CA ILE A 131 -8.70 18.04 35.39
C ILE A 131 -9.59 17.84 34.17
N ALA A 132 -9.13 17.17 33.12
CA ALA A 132 -9.92 16.80 31.96
C ALA A 132 -10.20 15.29 31.91
N TYR A 133 -11.36 14.93 31.42
CA TYR A 133 -11.81 13.56 31.18
C TYR A 133 -12.27 13.41 29.73
N SER A 134 -11.78 12.36 29.07
CA SER A 134 -12.06 12.08 27.66
C SER A 134 -12.91 10.81 27.53
N LEU A 135 -14.12 10.94 26.97
CA LEU A 135 -15.06 9.82 26.79
C LEU A 135 -14.56 8.67 25.90
N PRO A 136 -13.84 8.89 24.79
CA PRO A 136 -13.43 7.80 23.91
C PRO A 136 -12.29 6.95 24.46
N LYS A 137 -11.40 7.54 25.27
CA LYS A 137 -10.14 6.91 25.73
C LYS A 137 -10.07 6.71 27.24
N GLU A 138 -11.04 7.24 27.99
CA GLU A 138 -11.19 7.16 29.44
C GLU A 138 -9.91 7.38 30.26
N TYR A 139 -9.10 8.36 29.87
CA TYR A 139 -8.00 8.86 30.70
C TYR A 139 -8.43 10.06 31.54
N ILE A 140 -7.75 10.28 32.67
CA ILE A 140 -7.82 11.52 33.43
C ILE A 140 -6.53 12.30 33.22
N TYR A 141 -6.67 13.49 32.68
CA TYR A 141 -5.61 14.45 32.49
C TYR A 141 -5.70 15.52 33.58
N TYR A 142 -4.59 15.88 34.20
CA TYR A 142 -4.47 16.95 35.17
C TYR A 142 -3.52 17.99 34.59
N HIS A 143 -3.87 19.26 34.71
CA HIS A 143 -3.04 20.38 34.29
C HIS A 143 -2.88 21.32 35.48
N ASP A 144 -1.64 21.67 35.81
CA ASP A 144 -1.28 22.65 36.83
C ASP A 144 -0.64 23.84 36.12
N ASP A 145 -1.43 24.90 35.95
CA ASP A 145 -1.03 26.15 35.28
C ASP A 145 0.15 26.82 36.03
N LYS A 146 0.17 26.70 37.36
CA LYS A 146 1.14 27.37 38.22
C LYS A 146 2.49 26.66 38.20
N ALA A 147 2.49 25.34 38.25
CA ALA A 147 3.68 24.52 38.14
C ALA A 147 4.13 24.32 36.68
N LYS A 148 3.29 24.69 35.70
CA LYS A 148 3.45 24.39 34.28
C LYS A 148 3.70 22.91 34.05
N THR A 149 2.92 22.08 34.71
CA THR A 149 2.99 20.62 34.58
C THR A 149 1.65 20.06 34.17
N SER A 150 1.67 19.01 33.39
CA SER A 150 0.50 18.19 33.16
C SER A 150 0.79 16.75 33.56
N PHE A 151 -0.24 16.04 33.98
CA PHE A 151 -0.17 14.67 34.42
C PHE A 151 -1.31 13.89 33.78
N LEU A 152 -1.09 12.64 33.37
CA LEU A 152 -2.09 11.78 32.77
C LEU A 152 -2.03 10.43 33.48
N ASP A 153 -3.16 9.96 33.98
CA ASP A 153 -3.28 8.59 34.47
C ASP A 153 -4.05 7.75 33.44
N MET A 154 -3.46 6.60 33.14
CA MET A 154 -4.07 5.57 32.29
C MET A 154 -4.45 4.36 33.13
N LYS A 155 -5.47 3.63 32.66
CA LYS A 155 -6.05 2.48 33.37
C LYS A 155 -5.04 1.39 33.73
N ASP A 156 -4.09 1.18 32.83
CA ASP A 156 -3.13 0.11 32.96
C ASP A 156 -2.11 0.36 34.07
N GLY A 157 -2.07 1.55 34.67
CA GLY A 157 -1.04 1.98 35.63
C GLY A 157 0.04 2.85 34.99
N THR A 158 -0.12 3.21 33.72
CA THR A 158 0.76 4.17 33.04
C THR A 158 0.44 5.59 33.51
N HIS A 159 1.49 6.30 33.91
CA HIS A 159 1.49 7.70 34.31
C HIS A 159 2.28 8.52 33.30
N VAL A 160 1.73 9.64 32.83
CA VAL A 160 2.44 10.56 31.94
C VAL A 160 2.64 11.88 32.66
N VAL A 161 3.87 12.35 32.77
CA VAL A 161 4.21 13.65 33.34
C VAL A 161 4.76 14.54 32.22
N LYS A 162 4.08 15.64 31.90
CA LYS A 162 4.55 16.68 30.99
C LYS A 162 5.02 17.89 31.80
N LYS A 163 6.31 18.22 31.75
CA LYS A 163 6.88 19.46 32.32
C LYS A 163 7.05 20.48 31.20
N ILE A 164 6.37 21.62 31.31
CA ILE A 164 6.31 22.64 30.25
C ILE A 164 7.13 23.86 30.70
N ARG A 165 8.15 24.22 29.93
CA ARG A 165 8.88 25.48 30.11
C ARG A 165 8.27 26.58 29.23
N SER A 166 7.99 26.23 27.98
CA SER A 166 7.19 26.99 26.99
C SER A 166 6.47 26.03 26.04
N ASP A 167 5.60 26.54 25.16
CA ASP A 167 4.85 25.71 24.21
C ASP A 167 5.75 24.86 23.31
N SER A 168 6.94 25.38 22.99
CA SER A 168 7.97 24.70 22.20
C SER A 168 9.08 24.06 23.03
N ASP A 169 9.06 24.13 24.36
CA ASP A 169 10.11 23.57 25.24
C ASP A 169 9.45 22.80 26.38
N TYR A 170 9.36 21.48 26.22
CA TYR A 170 8.71 20.60 27.18
C TYR A 170 9.38 19.23 27.26
N VAL A 171 9.16 18.54 28.38
CA VAL A 171 9.55 17.14 28.58
C VAL A 171 8.31 16.35 28.97
N THR A 172 7.95 15.35 28.19
CA THR A 172 6.88 14.39 28.49
C THR A 172 7.52 13.05 28.86
N THR A 173 7.21 12.50 30.02
CA THR A 173 7.75 11.22 30.51
C THR A 173 6.61 10.27 30.80
N PHE A 174 6.67 9.05 30.27
CA PHE A 174 5.72 7.98 30.53
C PHE A 174 6.39 6.96 31.43
N THR A 175 5.74 6.66 32.55
CA THR A 175 6.19 5.68 33.53
C THR A 175 5.10 4.65 33.78
N HIS A 176 5.49 3.41 34.04
CA HIS A 176 4.59 2.34 34.45
C HIS A 176 5.25 1.57 35.58
N ASP A 177 4.52 1.29 36.68
CA ASP A 177 5.08 0.68 37.90
C ASP A 177 6.33 1.41 38.43
N GLY A 178 6.41 2.72 38.21
CA GLY A 178 7.55 3.57 38.58
C GLY A 178 8.73 3.54 37.60
N GLU A 179 8.70 2.71 36.57
CA GLU A 179 9.75 2.62 35.55
C GLU A 179 9.44 3.50 34.35
N THR A 180 10.41 4.30 33.88
CA THR A 180 10.26 5.11 32.67
C THR A 180 10.47 4.26 31.43
N PHE A 181 9.47 4.19 30.55
CA PHE A 181 9.58 3.49 29.27
C PHE A 181 9.56 4.44 28.07
N PHE A 182 9.10 5.68 28.23
CA PHE A 182 9.17 6.68 27.16
C PHE A 182 9.46 8.07 27.72
N THR A 183 10.30 8.84 27.04
CA THR A 183 10.56 10.25 27.31
C THR A 183 10.68 11.02 26.01
N GLN A 184 9.91 12.10 25.88
CA GLN A 184 9.97 13.03 24.77
C GLN A 184 10.43 14.39 25.28
N LYS A 185 11.47 14.95 24.68
CA LYS A 185 12.00 16.27 24.97
C LYS A 185 11.89 17.12 23.72
N ALA A 186 10.99 18.10 23.72
CA ALA A 186 10.84 19.07 22.64
C ALA A 186 11.54 20.39 22.98
N THR A 187 12.09 21.04 21.97
CA THR A 187 12.69 22.37 22.01
C THR A 187 12.29 23.14 20.75
N ALA A 188 12.52 24.45 20.71
CA ALA A 188 12.29 25.25 19.49
C ALA A 188 13.10 24.78 18.26
N LYS A 189 14.13 23.95 18.45
CA LYS A 189 14.97 23.40 17.38
C LYS A 189 14.53 22.01 16.91
N GLY A 190 13.50 21.43 17.54
CA GLY A 190 13.04 20.07 17.28
C GLY A 190 12.91 19.23 18.54
N ARG A 191 12.78 17.92 18.37
CA ARG A 191 12.35 16.98 19.42
C ARG A 191 13.29 15.78 19.54
N THR A 192 13.40 15.21 20.73
CA THR A 192 14.11 13.95 20.98
C THR A 192 13.20 13.00 21.74
N ASP A 193 12.93 11.84 21.16
CA ASP A 193 12.15 10.77 21.77
C ASP A 193 13.10 9.65 22.22
N THR A 194 12.96 9.18 23.44
CA THR A 194 13.70 8.06 24.03
C THR A 194 12.70 7.03 24.49
N ALA A 195 12.80 5.80 23.99
CA ALA A 195 11.85 4.73 24.26
C ALA A 195 12.60 3.45 24.65
N THR A 196 12.10 2.78 25.69
CA THR A 196 12.58 1.47 26.16
C THR A 196 11.51 0.43 25.83
N TYR A 197 11.86 -0.54 24.99
CA TYR A 197 10.97 -1.60 24.52
C TYR A 197 10.90 -2.78 25.49
N ALA A 198 9.87 -3.61 25.35
CA ALA A 198 9.66 -4.81 26.19
C ALA A 198 10.82 -5.82 26.11
N ASP A 199 11.54 -5.86 24.99
CA ASP A 199 12.73 -6.70 24.80
C ASP A 199 13.99 -6.13 25.50
N GLY A 200 13.89 -4.94 26.12
CA GLY A 200 14.97 -4.22 26.78
C GLY A 200 15.78 -3.31 25.84
N SER A 201 15.43 -3.23 24.56
CA SER A 201 16.08 -2.33 23.61
C SER A 201 15.72 -0.87 23.89
N VAL A 202 16.64 0.05 23.63
CA VAL A 202 16.43 1.50 23.83
C VAL A 202 16.60 2.24 22.51
N ARG A 203 15.55 2.92 22.05
CA ARG A 203 15.57 3.83 20.89
C ARG A 203 15.71 5.28 21.34
N VAL A 204 16.58 6.03 20.67
CA VAL A 204 16.69 7.48 20.76
C VAL A 204 16.52 8.06 19.35
N ALA A 205 15.42 8.77 19.11
CA ALA A 205 15.07 9.39 17.84
C ALA A 205 15.11 10.92 17.98
N GLN A 206 15.72 11.61 17.02
CA GLN A 206 15.87 13.07 17.00
C GLN A 206 15.19 13.64 15.76
N TYR A 207 14.29 14.58 15.96
CA TYR A 207 13.50 15.25 14.94
C TYR A 207 13.89 16.72 14.85
N ASN A 208 13.80 17.33 13.67
CA ASN A 208 13.96 18.77 13.50
C ASN A 208 12.69 19.55 13.93
N SER A 209 12.67 20.86 13.70
CA SER A 209 11.50 21.72 14.01
C SER A 209 10.26 21.41 13.19
N ASP A 210 10.43 20.78 12.03
CA ASP A 210 9.34 20.37 11.13
C ASP A 210 8.90 18.93 11.42
N GLU A 211 9.25 18.40 12.60
CA GLU A 211 9.01 17.02 13.04
C GLU A 211 9.58 15.93 12.12
N ARG A 212 10.54 16.26 11.25
CA ARG A 212 11.22 15.28 10.39
C ARG A 212 12.31 14.55 11.15
N LEU A 213 12.30 13.22 11.10
CA LEU A 213 13.33 12.39 11.74
C LEU A 213 14.71 12.65 11.12
N MET A 214 15.66 13.12 11.92
CA MET A 214 17.02 13.47 11.49
C MET A 214 18.04 12.41 11.86
N LYS A 215 17.87 11.76 13.02
CA LYS A 215 18.80 10.76 13.53
C LYS A 215 18.08 9.77 14.42
N GLN A 216 18.50 8.51 14.37
CA GLN A 216 17.99 7.48 15.26
C GLN A 216 19.13 6.57 15.72
N THR A 217 19.11 6.19 16.99
CA THR A 217 19.99 5.16 17.56
C THR A 217 19.15 4.14 18.31
N ILE A 218 19.40 2.85 18.10
CA ILE A 218 18.78 1.75 18.83
C ILE A 218 19.89 0.93 19.48
N THR A 219 19.89 0.85 20.79
CA THR A 219 20.76 -0.04 21.57
C THR A 219 19.97 -1.28 21.92
N HIS A 220 20.38 -2.42 21.39
CA HIS A 220 19.71 -3.71 21.59
C HIS A 220 20.22 -4.38 22.87
N LYS A 221 19.41 -5.27 23.46
CA LYS A 221 19.76 -6.01 24.68
C LYS A 221 21.02 -6.88 24.53
N ASP A 222 21.33 -7.33 23.32
CA ASP A 222 22.55 -8.11 23.01
C ASP A 222 23.83 -7.25 22.94
N GLY A 223 23.71 -5.93 23.17
CA GLY A 223 24.79 -4.96 23.11
C GLY A 223 25.11 -4.45 21.70
N THR A 224 24.37 -4.89 20.68
CA THR A 224 24.48 -4.31 19.34
C THR A 224 23.86 -2.91 19.30
N VAL A 225 24.36 -2.06 18.41
CA VAL A 225 23.88 -0.68 18.26
C VAL A 225 23.58 -0.39 16.81
N THR A 226 22.34 -0.06 16.49
CA THR A 226 21.93 0.48 15.19
C THR A 226 21.95 2.00 15.26
N SER A 227 22.52 2.68 14.27
CA SER A 227 22.51 4.14 14.18
C SER A 227 22.25 4.57 12.74
N LEU A 228 21.28 5.46 12.56
CA LEU A 228 20.81 6.00 11.29
C LEU A 228 20.84 7.53 11.36
N SER A 229 21.09 8.20 10.25
CA SER A 229 21.02 9.66 10.13
C SER A 229 20.54 10.05 8.74
N ARG A 230 19.86 11.20 8.66
CA ARG A 230 19.34 11.70 7.40
C ARG A 230 20.49 12.12 6.50
N ALA A 231 20.63 11.47 5.36
CA ALA A 231 21.59 11.83 4.34
C ALA A 231 21.15 13.09 3.59
N LYS A 232 22.04 13.61 2.72
CA LYS A 232 21.78 14.84 1.95
C LYS A 232 20.61 14.70 0.97
N ASP A 233 20.33 13.48 0.54
CA ASP A 233 19.22 13.13 -0.33
C ASP A 233 17.90 12.91 0.42
N GLY A 234 17.89 13.09 1.74
CA GLY A 234 16.72 12.90 2.57
C GLY A 234 16.49 11.47 3.03
N SER A 235 17.22 10.47 2.52
CA SER A 235 17.14 9.10 3.01
C SER A 235 17.67 8.97 4.44
N LEU A 236 17.22 7.95 5.18
CA LEU A 236 17.68 7.64 6.52
C LEU A 236 18.54 6.38 6.46
N GLU A 237 19.85 6.56 6.50
CA GLU A 237 20.83 5.48 6.33
C GLU A 237 21.84 5.43 7.48
N GLY A 238 22.51 4.30 7.64
CA GLY A 238 23.49 4.11 8.69
C GLY A 238 23.97 2.67 8.84
N THR A 239 24.31 2.27 10.07
CA THR A 239 25.00 1.00 10.33
C THR A 239 24.52 0.34 11.62
N ARG A 240 24.61 -1.00 11.67
CA ARG A 240 24.55 -1.77 12.91
C ARG A 240 25.95 -2.22 13.29
N LYS A 241 26.29 -2.06 14.56
CA LYS A 241 27.57 -2.44 15.14
C LYS A 241 27.39 -3.51 16.20
N ASP A 242 28.37 -4.40 16.32
CA ASP A 242 28.43 -5.38 17.39
C ASP A 242 28.86 -4.74 18.73
N LYS A 243 28.88 -5.55 19.80
CA LYS A 243 29.33 -5.12 21.14
C LYS A 243 30.78 -4.65 21.21
N HIS A 244 31.59 -4.90 20.17
CA HIS A 244 32.97 -4.45 20.04
C HIS A 244 33.09 -3.25 19.08
N ASN A 245 31.98 -2.59 18.75
CA ASN A 245 31.90 -1.44 17.85
C ASN A 245 32.35 -1.72 16.41
N ARG A 246 32.33 -3.00 15.97
CA ARG A 246 32.59 -3.38 14.58
C ARG A 246 31.29 -3.29 13.78
N VAL A 247 31.35 -2.65 12.62
CA VAL A 247 30.18 -2.58 11.72
C VAL A 247 29.94 -3.95 11.11
N ILE A 248 28.73 -4.49 11.34
CA ILE A 248 28.31 -5.80 10.84
C ILE A 248 27.28 -5.69 9.73
N GLU A 249 26.46 -4.64 9.72
CA GLU A 249 25.41 -4.44 8.73
C GLU A 249 25.31 -2.96 8.34
N ASP A 250 24.93 -2.72 7.08
CA ASP A 250 24.39 -1.45 6.63
C ASP A 250 22.88 -1.42 6.90
N VAL A 251 22.34 -0.26 7.25
CA VAL A 251 20.92 -0.12 7.63
C VAL A 251 20.31 1.06 6.92
N VAL A 252 19.10 0.88 6.40
CA VAL A 252 18.28 1.95 5.83
C VAL A 252 16.89 1.85 6.42
N MET A 253 16.29 3.01 6.67
CA MET A 253 14.90 3.10 7.06
C MET A 253 14.04 3.27 5.82
N VAL A 254 13.03 2.41 5.71
CA VAL A 254 12.02 2.43 4.67
C VAL A 254 10.73 2.85 5.37
N SER A 255 10.36 4.13 5.24
CA SER A 255 9.23 4.76 5.94
C SER A 255 8.15 5.31 5.02
N ASP A 256 8.46 5.55 3.74
CA ASP A 256 7.68 6.52 2.95
C ASP A 256 6.81 5.91 1.83
N TYR A 257 6.78 4.58 1.68
CA TYR A 257 6.14 3.93 0.53
C TYR A 257 5.55 2.58 0.92
N PRO A 258 4.39 2.17 0.36
CA PRO A 258 3.43 1.34 1.06
C PRO A 258 3.85 -0.11 1.11
N MET A 259 4.71 -0.39 2.06
CA MET A 259 4.70 -1.68 2.68
C MET A 259 3.82 -1.52 3.92
N HIS A 260 2.60 -2.05 3.86
CA HIS A 260 1.85 -2.29 5.07
C HIS A 260 2.69 -3.19 5.98
N LYS A 261 2.42 -3.15 7.28
CA LYS A 261 3.06 -4.10 8.18
C LYS A 261 2.31 -5.41 7.99
N PRO A 262 3.00 -6.54 7.71
CA PRO A 262 2.36 -7.84 7.57
C PRO A 262 1.31 -8.11 8.66
N GLY A 263 0.04 -8.04 8.26
CA GLY A 263 -1.12 -8.23 9.15
C GLY A 263 -1.52 -7.04 10.04
N SER A 264 -1.25 -5.80 9.63
CA SER A 264 -1.55 -4.57 10.38
C SER A 264 -2.23 -3.52 9.50
N ASP A 265 -3.30 -2.91 10.01
CA ASP A 265 -4.01 -1.80 9.35
C ASP A 265 -3.28 -0.45 9.45
N ASP A 266 -2.13 -0.41 10.13
CA ASP A 266 -1.32 0.81 10.31
C ASP A 266 -0.55 1.16 9.02
N PRO A 267 -0.90 2.26 8.33
CA PRO A 267 -0.25 2.66 7.07
C PRO A 267 1.14 3.29 7.27
N ASP A 268 1.52 3.63 8.50
CA ASP A 268 2.74 4.40 8.82
C ASP A 268 3.86 3.55 9.43
N ALA A 269 3.79 2.22 9.24
CA ALA A 269 4.81 1.31 9.76
C ALA A 269 6.19 1.58 9.15
N GLU A 270 7.13 2.01 9.99
CA GLU A 270 8.52 2.21 9.60
C GLU A 270 9.30 0.88 9.65
N TYR A 271 10.02 0.52 8.59
CA TYR A 271 10.91 -0.65 8.59
C TYR A 271 12.37 -0.23 8.66
N LEU A 272 13.16 -1.04 9.35
CA LEU A 272 14.61 -1.04 9.21
C LEU A 272 15.03 -2.23 8.37
N VAL A 273 15.61 -1.97 7.21
CA VAL A 273 16.21 -3.00 6.36
C VAL A 273 17.71 -3.03 6.63
N PHE A 274 18.22 -4.23 6.89
CA PHE A 274 19.61 -4.50 7.20
C PHE A 274 20.24 -5.30 6.08
N ARG A 275 21.45 -4.93 5.68
CA ARG A 275 22.29 -5.68 4.75
C ARG A 275 23.55 -6.14 5.48
N ASN A 276 23.74 -7.44 5.61
CA ASN A 276 24.94 -8.02 6.18
C ASN A 276 26.14 -7.75 5.26
N ARG A 277 27.20 -7.13 5.81
CA ARG A 277 28.38 -6.75 5.02
C ARG A 277 29.24 -7.93 4.59
N ARG A 278 29.09 -9.09 5.22
CA ARG A 278 29.91 -10.29 4.95
C ARG A 278 29.41 -11.06 3.73
N ASP A 279 28.10 -11.27 3.65
CA ASP A 279 27.46 -12.15 2.67
C ASP A 279 26.40 -11.43 1.82
N GLY A 280 26.03 -10.19 2.18
CA GLY A 280 25.01 -9.43 1.50
C GLY A 280 23.58 -9.84 1.86
N GLU A 281 23.39 -10.74 2.84
CA GLU A 281 22.06 -11.19 3.27
C GLU A 281 21.23 -10.01 3.77
N MET A 282 19.97 -10.00 3.36
CA MET A 282 19.01 -8.95 3.68
C MET A 282 18.02 -9.44 4.73
N ARG A 283 17.69 -8.59 5.70
CA ARG A 283 16.60 -8.83 6.64
C ARG A 283 15.93 -7.52 7.01
N ALA A 284 14.71 -7.58 7.52
CA ALA A 284 13.97 -6.40 7.95
C ALA A 284 13.53 -6.51 9.41
N VAL A 285 13.19 -5.37 9.99
CA VAL A 285 12.56 -5.27 11.31
C VAL A 285 11.45 -4.24 11.20
N ALA A 286 10.21 -4.62 11.53
CA ALA A 286 9.14 -3.65 11.69
C ALA A 286 9.37 -2.88 13.00
N MET A 287 9.38 -1.56 12.92
CA MET A 287 9.39 -0.71 14.10
C MET A 287 7.96 -0.52 14.59
N PRO A 288 7.72 -0.65 15.90
CA PRO A 288 6.44 -0.25 16.47
C PRO A 288 6.27 1.26 16.36
N THR A 289 5.16 1.68 15.74
CA THR A 289 4.78 3.07 15.48
C THR A 289 4.42 3.82 16.77
N ASP A 290 3.81 3.14 17.74
CA ASP A 290 3.17 3.77 18.89
C ASP A 290 3.60 3.23 20.26
N ILE A 291 4.92 3.19 20.54
CA ILE A 291 5.40 2.82 21.89
C ILE A 291 4.85 3.70 23.01
N LYS A 292 4.39 4.93 22.69
CA LYS A 292 3.70 5.80 23.66
C LYS A 292 2.43 5.16 24.24
N TYR A 293 1.80 4.28 23.47
CA TYR A 293 0.52 3.66 23.79
C TYR A 293 0.59 2.13 23.94
N ASP A 294 1.66 1.49 23.46
CA ASP A 294 1.90 0.06 23.63
C ASP A 294 3.29 -0.20 24.24
N ARG A 295 3.32 -0.47 25.55
CA ARG A 295 4.56 -0.85 26.26
C ARG A 295 5.08 -2.24 25.87
N ASN A 296 4.20 -3.10 25.37
CA ASN A 296 4.55 -4.46 24.95
C ASN A 296 5.08 -4.47 23.51
N ALA A 297 5.13 -3.29 22.88
CA ALA A 297 5.76 -3.08 21.61
C ALA A 297 7.18 -3.66 21.62
N GLN A 298 7.45 -4.49 20.63
CA GLN A 298 8.75 -5.11 20.39
C GLN A 298 9.07 -5.00 18.91
N PHE A 299 10.37 -4.99 18.60
CA PHE A 299 10.85 -5.11 17.24
C PHE A 299 10.40 -6.46 16.67
N GLN A 300 9.68 -6.42 15.55
CA GLN A 300 9.21 -7.65 14.90
C GLN A 300 10.19 -8.02 13.79
N PRO A 301 10.93 -9.14 13.91
CA PRO A 301 11.83 -9.57 12.85
C PRO A 301 11.03 -9.97 11.62
N LEU A 302 11.50 -9.53 10.46
CA LEU A 302 10.95 -9.83 9.14
C LEU A 302 12.06 -10.35 8.22
N SER A 303 11.69 -11.16 7.24
CA SER A 303 12.54 -11.39 6.07
C SER A 303 12.28 -10.29 5.04
N TYR A 304 13.31 -9.93 4.27
CA TYR A 304 13.18 -8.99 3.15
C TYR A 304 13.88 -9.56 1.93
N ASP A 305 13.13 -9.79 0.86
CA ASP A 305 13.67 -10.17 -0.44
C ASP A 305 13.66 -8.95 -1.36
N ALA A 306 14.84 -8.35 -1.54
CA ALA A 306 15.00 -7.16 -2.36
C ALA A 306 14.87 -7.43 -3.88
N ASN A 307 14.97 -8.68 -4.31
CA ASN A 307 14.75 -9.04 -5.72
C ASN A 307 13.27 -9.22 -6.03
N LEU A 308 12.47 -9.65 -5.06
CA LEU A 308 11.02 -9.72 -5.17
C LEU A 308 10.31 -8.45 -4.67
N GLY A 309 10.99 -7.57 -3.93
CA GLY A 309 10.35 -6.41 -3.31
C GLY A 309 9.38 -6.79 -2.20
N THR A 310 9.62 -7.90 -1.49
CA THR A 310 8.69 -8.46 -0.50
C THR A 310 9.24 -8.44 0.93
N LEU A 311 8.34 -8.19 1.88
CA LEU A 311 8.54 -8.44 3.30
C LEU A 311 7.82 -9.73 3.68
N SER A 312 8.38 -10.50 4.61
CA SER A 312 7.71 -11.70 5.12
C SER A 312 7.80 -11.82 6.63
N LEU A 313 6.67 -12.12 7.25
CA LEU A 313 6.51 -12.42 8.66
C LEU A 313 6.17 -13.89 8.85
N VAL A 314 6.95 -14.62 9.62
CA VAL A 314 6.61 -15.99 10.03
C VAL A 314 5.89 -15.94 11.37
N ASN A 315 4.64 -16.39 11.37
CA ASN A 315 3.78 -16.47 12.55
C ASN A 315 4.17 -17.66 13.45
N LYS A 316 3.66 -17.64 14.69
CA LYS A 316 3.93 -18.69 15.69
C LYS A 316 3.42 -20.07 15.27
N ASP A 317 2.36 -20.14 14.47
CA ASP A 317 1.79 -21.38 13.93
C ASP A 317 2.59 -21.94 12.72
N GLY A 318 3.60 -21.19 12.27
CA GLY A 318 4.42 -21.52 11.10
C GLY A 318 3.82 -21.08 9.77
N SER A 319 2.70 -20.36 9.77
CA SER A 319 2.24 -19.64 8.58
C SER A 319 3.14 -18.44 8.31
N THR A 320 3.21 -18.00 7.05
CA THR A 320 3.99 -16.84 6.63
C THR A 320 3.07 -15.83 5.97
N VAL A 321 3.06 -14.60 6.46
CA VAL A 321 2.44 -13.46 5.77
C VAL A 321 3.50 -12.81 4.90
N ILE A 322 3.23 -12.63 3.62
CA ILE A 322 4.12 -12.00 2.65
C ILE A 322 3.42 -10.76 2.13
N GLU A 323 4.10 -9.62 2.15
CA GLU A 323 3.58 -8.38 1.57
C GLU A 323 4.57 -7.85 0.55
N SER A 324 4.09 -7.65 -0.66
CA SER A 324 4.84 -7.01 -1.73
C SER A 324 4.63 -5.51 -1.69
N SER A 325 5.67 -4.74 -2.00
CA SER A 325 5.54 -3.30 -2.27
C SER A 325 4.60 -3.00 -3.46
N GLN A 326 4.39 -4.00 -4.32
CA GLN A 326 3.48 -4.01 -5.44
C GLN A 326 2.02 -4.12 -4.98
N GLY A 327 1.81 -4.35 -3.68
CA GLY A 327 0.50 -4.32 -3.04
C GLY A 327 -0.22 -5.66 -2.98
N ARG A 328 0.40 -6.73 -3.49
CA ARG A 328 -0.05 -8.09 -3.23
C ARG A 328 0.27 -8.49 -1.79
N THR A 329 -0.75 -8.97 -1.08
CA THR A 329 -0.60 -9.60 0.24
C THR A 329 -0.90 -11.09 0.13
N GLU A 330 -0.11 -11.91 0.79
CA GLU A 330 -0.27 -13.36 0.80
C GLU A 330 -0.16 -13.93 2.20
N VAL A 331 -0.91 -15.00 2.45
CA VAL A 331 -0.77 -15.85 3.63
C VAL A 331 -0.49 -17.26 3.15
N ARG A 332 0.73 -17.74 3.44
CA ARG A 332 1.16 -19.11 3.19
C ARG A 332 0.98 -19.93 4.46
N ALA A 333 0.06 -20.87 4.45
CA ALA A 333 -0.09 -21.83 5.52
C ALA A 333 1.10 -22.80 5.58
N LYS A 334 1.31 -23.43 6.74
CA LYS A 334 2.41 -24.37 6.98
C LYS A 334 2.42 -25.57 6.01
N ASN A 335 1.25 -25.97 5.51
CA ASN A 335 1.11 -27.06 4.53
C ASN A 335 1.42 -26.62 3.08
N GLY A 336 1.79 -25.37 2.85
CA GLY A 336 2.08 -24.83 1.52
C GLY A 336 0.88 -24.24 0.78
N PHE A 337 -0.33 -24.32 1.34
CA PHE A 337 -1.50 -23.62 0.78
C PHE A 337 -1.29 -22.10 0.89
N VAL A 338 -1.56 -21.37 -0.20
CA VAL A 338 -1.42 -19.91 -0.24
C VAL A 338 -2.77 -19.29 -0.51
N VAL A 339 -3.10 -18.25 0.24
CA VAL A 339 -4.18 -17.30 -0.06
C VAL A 339 -3.52 -15.96 -0.37
N GLY A 340 -3.91 -15.30 -1.45
CA GLY A 340 -3.41 -13.98 -1.78
C GLY A 340 -4.51 -13.03 -2.22
N SER A 341 -4.28 -11.74 -2.02
CA SER A 341 -5.11 -10.65 -2.53
C SER A 341 -4.26 -9.64 -3.27
N THR A 342 -4.75 -9.13 -4.39
CA THR A 342 -4.13 -8.04 -5.15
C THR A 342 -4.73 -6.68 -4.76
N VAL A 343 -4.08 -5.61 -5.20
CA VAL A 343 -4.57 -4.22 -5.05
C VAL A 343 -5.84 -3.92 -5.85
N SER A 344 -6.19 -4.78 -6.80
CA SER A 344 -7.41 -4.68 -7.57
C SER A 344 -8.57 -5.43 -6.90
N GLY A 345 -8.34 -6.01 -5.71
CA GLY A 345 -9.31 -6.79 -4.96
C GLY A 345 -9.49 -8.22 -5.48
N GLU A 346 -8.59 -8.73 -6.32
CA GLU A 346 -8.63 -10.11 -6.79
C GLU A 346 -8.16 -11.05 -5.67
N LEU A 347 -8.93 -12.10 -5.41
CA LEU A 347 -8.58 -13.16 -4.47
C LEU A 347 -7.98 -14.33 -5.24
N SER A 348 -6.92 -14.91 -4.70
CA SER A 348 -6.21 -16.01 -5.33
C SER A 348 -5.80 -17.08 -4.34
N PHE A 349 -5.74 -18.32 -4.81
CA PHE A 349 -5.44 -19.49 -4.00
C PHE A 349 -4.47 -20.39 -4.77
N SER A 350 -3.53 -21.01 -4.06
CA SER A 350 -2.71 -22.09 -4.63
C SER A 350 -2.54 -23.23 -3.65
N TRP A 351 -2.53 -24.44 -4.19
CA TRP A 351 -2.40 -25.66 -3.43
C TRP A 351 -1.04 -26.29 -3.67
N PRO A 352 -0.45 -26.97 -2.66
CA PRO A 352 0.76 -27.75 -2.86
C PRO A 352 0.50 -28.89 -3.86
N ASP A 353 1.55 -29.32 -4.56
CA ASP A 353 1.46 -30.45 -5.48
C ASP A 353 0.95 -31.71 -4.77
N GLY A 354 0.00 -32.41 -5.40
CA GLY A 354 -0.61 -33.64 -4.87
C GLY A 354 -1.76 -33.41 -3.87
N ASP A 355 -2.25 -32.19 -3.72
CA ASP A 355 -3.44 -31.89 -2.92
C ASP A 355 -4.69 -32.66 -3.40
N ALA A 356 -5.53 -33.14 -2.48
CA ALA A 356 -6.67 -34.00 -2.80
C ALA A 356 -7.82 -33.27 -3.52
N SER A 357 -7.83 -31.94 -3.55
CA SER A 357 -8.85 -31.17 -4.26
C SER A 357 -8.77 -31.30 -5.78
N GLY A 358 -7.65 -31.80 -6.31
CA GLY A 358 -7.38 -31.81 -7.75
C GLY A 358 -7.07 -30.43 -8.34
N LYS A 359 -6.95 -29.40 -7.49
CA LYS A 359 -6.68 -28.02 -7.88
C LYS A 359 -5.20 -27.69 -7.71
N LYS A 360 -4.69 -26.78 -8.55
CA LYS A 360 -3.35 -26.20 -8.45
C LYS A 360 -3.41 -24.71 -8.11
N ALA A 361 -4.29 -23.96 -8.76
CA ALA A 361 -4.54 -22.56 -8.46
C ALA A 361 -5.98 -22.14 -8.78
N VAL A 362 -6.45 -21.09 -8.12
CA VAL A 362 -7.74 -20.42 -8.37
C VAL A 362 -7.52 -18.92 -8.29
N VAL A 363 -8.10 -18.15 -9.22
CA VAL A 363 -8.16 -16.68 -9.19
C VAL A 363 -9.62 -16.25 -9.32
N VAL A 364 -10.06 -15.34 -8.47
CA VAL A 364 -11.42 -14.79 -8.39
C VAL A 364 -11.34 -13.28 -8.38
N ARG A 365 -11.99 -12.62 -9.33
CA ARG A 365 -12.01 -11.17 -9.48
C ARG A 365 -13.21 -10.55 -8.77
N PRO A 366 -13.20 -9.23 -8.49
CA PRO A 366 -14.33 -8.54 -7.85
C PRO A 366 -15.66 -8.65 -8.61
N ASP A 367 -15.62 -8.84 -9.93
CA ASP A 367 -16.80 -9.06 -10.77
C ASP A 367 -17.36 -10.50 -10.71
N LEU A 368 -16.76 -11.34 -9.85
CA LEU A 368 -17.03 -12.77 -9.66
C LEU A 368 -16.63 -13.65 -10.85
N CYS A 369 -15.93 -13.09 -11.84
CA CYS A 369 -15.29 -13.89 -12.87
C CYS A 369 -13.98 -14.47 -12.34
N GLY A 370 -13.54 -15.60 -12.89
CA GLY A 370 -12.36 -16.27 -12.38
C GLY A 370 -11.92 -17.44 -13.24
N ALA A 371 -10.84 -18.06 -12.80
CA ALA A 371 -10.27 -19.23 -13.43
C ALA A 371 -9.70 -20.20 -12.38
N GLN A 372 -9.60 -21.47 -12.74
CA GLN A 372 -9.01 -22.54 -11.95
C GLN A 372 -8.04 -23.33 -12.82
N LEU A 373 -6.83 -23.54 -12.33
CA LEU A 373 -5.85 -24.45 -12.90
C LEU A 373 -5.95 -25.79 -12.17
N ASN A 374 -6.27 -26.84 -12.90
CA ASN A 374 -6.40 -28.21 -12.40
C ASN A 374 -5.04 -28.93 -12.38
N GLN A 375 -4.93 -29.98 -11.57
CA GLN A 375 -3.72 -30.81 -11.49
C GLN A 375 -3.44 -31.61 -12.77
N ASP A 376 -4.46 -31.85 -13.60
CA ASP A 376 -4.31 -32.48 -14.91
C ASP A 376 -3.90 -31.50 -16.02
N GLU A 377 -3.48 -30.29 -15.62
CA GLU A 377 -3.00 -29.23 -16.52
C GLU A 377 -4.10 -28.75 -17.49
N THR A 378 -5.35 -28.76 -17.02
CA THR A 378 -6.48 -28.09 -17.67
C THR A 378 -6.90 -26.84 -16.92
N VAL A 379 -7.60 -25.95 -17.61
CA VAL A 379 -8.12 -24.69 -17.07
C VAL A 379 -9.65 -24.69 -17.15
N ASP A 380 -10.28 -24.35 -16.03
CA ASP A 380 -11.69 -23.99 -15.98
C ASP A 380 -11.81 -22.48 -15.86
N ARG A 381 -12.69 -21.85 -16.65
CA ARG A 381 -12.98 -20.41 -16.60
C ARG A 381 -14.46 -20.17 -16.41
N TRP A 382 -14.79 -19.13 -15.65
CA TRP A 382 -16.16 -18.70 -15.45
C TRP A 382 -16.28 -17.18 -15.43
N CYS A 383 -17.37 -16.70 -16.00
CA CYS A 383 -17.79 -15.30 -15.90
C CYS A 383 -19.30 -15.20 -16.10
N ARG A 384 -19.87 -14.01 -15.87
CA ARG A 384 -21.28 -13.73 -16.18
C ARG A 384 -21.54 -13.80 -17.68
N GLU A 385 -20.60 -13.35 -18.48
CA GLU A 385 -20.65 -13.42 -19.93
C GLU A 385 -20.44 -14.87 -20.39
N ILE A 386 -21.36 -15.38 -21.22
CA ILE A 386 -21.39 -16.80 -21.64
C ILE A 386 -20.11 -17.19 -22.41
N GLU A 387 -19.52 -16.23 -23.12
CA GLU A 387 -18.36 -16.46 -24.00
C GLU A 387 -17.04 -16.70 -23.26
N ASP A 388 -16.96 -16.44 -21.95
CA ASP A 388 -15.74 -16.67 -21.15
C ASP A 388 -15.78 -17.97 -20.32
N LYS A 389 -16.76 -18.85 -20.58
CA LYS A 389 -16.87 -20.12 -19.86
C LYS A 389 -16.09 -21.20 -20.60
N ALA A 390 -15.14 -21.82 -19.91
CA ALA A 390 -14.40 -22.98 -20.38
C ALA A 390 -14.36 -24.03 -19.29
N ILE A 391 -14.46 -25.30 -19.68
CA ILE A 391 -14.34 -26.44 -18.76
C ILE A 391 -13.32 -27.40 -19.37
N ASN A 392 -12.29 -27.75 -18.60
CA ASN A 392 -11.18 -28.58 -19.01
C ASN A 392 -10.47 -28.08 -20.28
N GLU A 393 -10.29 -26.77 -20.43
CA GLU A 393 -9.48 -26.19 -21.50
C GLU A 393 -8.05 -26.68 -21.36
N LYS A 394 -7.49 -27.25 -22.43
CA LYS A 394 -6.11 -27.74 -22.38
C LYS A 394 -5.16 -26.57 -22.48
N LEU A 395 -4.10 -26.58 -21.66
CA LEU A 395 -2.98 -25.67 -21.86
C LEU A 395 -2.33 -25.90 -23.22
N GLU A 396 -1.84 -24.83 -23.82
CA GLU A 396 -1.04 -24.91 -25.04
C GLU A 396 0.26 -25.71 -24.78
N PRO A 397 0.82 -26.39 -25.80
CA PRO A 397 2.05 -27.16 -25.63
C PRO A 397 3.22 -26.36 -25.04
N THR A 398 3.32 -25.07 -25.40
CA THR A 398 4.35 -24.16 -24.85
C THR A 398 4.09 -23.81 -23.40
N GLU A 399 2.84 -23.55 -23.01
CA GLU A 399 2.46 -23.29 -21.62
C GLU A 399 2.75 -24.51 -20.72
N LYS A 400 2.34 -25.69 -21.17
CA LYS A 400 2.59 -26.96 -20.48
C LYS A 400 4.08 -27.24 -20.31
N SER A 401 4.86 -27.01 -21.38
CA SER A 401 6.31 -27.21 -21.34
C SER A 401 6.98 -26.23 -20.37
N PHE A 402 6.55 -24.97 -20.39
CA PHE A 402 7.05 -23.93 -19.49
C PHE A 402 6.72 -24.24 -18.02
N LEU A 403 5.46 -24.53 -17.71
CA LEU A 403 5.01 -24.86 -16.36
C LEU A 403 5.75 -26.07 -15.80
N LYS A 404 6.05 -27.08 -16.63
CA LYS A 404 6.83 -28.25 -16.24
C LYS A 404 8.30 -27.92 -15.99
N ALA A 405 8.91 -27.08 -16.83
CA ALA A 405 10.32 -26.72 -16.73
C ALA A 405 10.61 -25.82 -15.52
N HIS A 406 9.63 -25.04 -15.08
CA HIS A 406 9.78 -24.04 -14.02
C HIS A 406 8.79 -24.23 -12.86
N ALA A 407 8.39 -25.47 -12.57
CA ALA A 407 7.36 -25.80 -11.60
C ALA A 407 7.65 -25.31 -10.17
N ASP A 408 8.93 -25.17 -9.80
CA ASP A 408 9.41 -24.70 -8.50
C ASP A 408 9.51 -23.17 -8.39
N ILE A 409 9.42 -22.46 -9.51
CA ILE A 409 9.64 -21.01 -9.60
C ILE A 409 8.31 -20.29 -9.88
N VAL A 410 7.50 -20.83 -10.78
CA VAL A 410 6.30 -20.17 -11.29
C VAL A 410 5.25 -20.05 -10.20
N ASP A 411 4.71 -18.84 -10.04
CA ASP A 411 3.46 -18.65 -9.34
C ASP A 411 2.31 -19.11 -10.23
N THR A 412 1.65 -20.19 -9.83
CA THR A 412 0.55 -20.79 -10.59
C THR A 412 -0.68 -19.90 -10.67
N ARG A 413 -0.83 -18.92 -9.78
CA ARG A 413 -1.91 -17.92 -9.80
C ARG A 413 -1.66 -16.90 -10.90
N ASP A 414 -0.43 -16.40 -11.00
CA ASP A 414 -0.04 -15.42 -12.03
C ASP A 414 -0.04 -16.08 -13.42
N PHE A 415 0.45 -17.32 -13.52
CA PHE A 415 0.33 -18.14 -14.74
C PHE A 415 -1.12 -18.27 -15.22
N LEU A 416 -2.04 -18.57 -14.30
CA LEU A 416 -3.46 -18.73 -14.58
C LEU A 416 -4.12 -17.42 -15.02
N GLU A 417 -3.77 -16.30 -14.39
CA GLU A 417 -4.26 -14.98 -14.77
C GLU A 417 -3.75 -14.57 -16.17
N ILE A 418 -2.48 -14.85 -16.51
CA ILE A 418 -1.93 -14.61 -17.85
C ILE A 418 -2.71 -15.42 -18.90
N HIS A 419 -2.93 -16.71 -18.64
CA HIS A 419 -3.74 -17.57 -19.52
C HIS A 419 -5.13 -16.99 -19.76
N ARG A 420 -5.83 -16.61 -18.67
CA ARG A 420 -7.17 -16.00 -18.74
C ARG A 420 -7.19 -14.70 -19.55
N ARG A 421 -6.17 -13.85 -19.37
CA ARG A 421 -6.07 -12.54 -20.04
C ARG A 421 -5.78 -12.63 -21.53
N PHE A 422 -4.96 -13.58 -21.94
CA PHE A 422 -4.59 -13.77 -23.35
C PHE A 422 -5.36 -14.92 -24.03
N ARG A 423 -6.50 -15.29 -23.45
CA ARG A 423 -7.43 -16.24 -24.06
C ARG A 423 -7.72 -15.86 -25.52
N GLY A 424 -7.72 -16.87 -26.39
CA GLY A 424 -7.96 -16.66 -27.83
C GLY A 424 -6.78 -16.04 -28.61
N ASP A 425 -5.68 -15.69 -27.94
CA ASP A 425 -4.44 -15.22 -28.59
C ASP A 425 -3.27 -16.17 -28.26
N GLU A 426 -3.36 -17.39 -28.79
CA GLU A 426 -2.33 -18.43 -28.65
C GLU A 426 -0.94 -17.96 -29.10
N THR A 427 -0.88 -17.05 -30.07
CA THR A 427 0.39 -16.49 -30.56
C THR A 427 1.04 -15.62 -29.50
N LYS A 428 0.26 -14.75 -28.84
CA LYS A 428 0.74 -13.91 -27.72
C LYS A 428 1.21 -14.75 -26.54
N LEU A 429 0.46 -15.78 -26.14
CA LEU A 429 0.88 -16.71 -25.08
C LEU A 429 2.19 -17.42 -25.44
N ARG A 430 2.27 -18.00 -26.64
CA ARG A 430 3.47 -18.71 -27.12
C ARG A 430 4.70 -17.82 -27.13
N ASN A 431 4.56 -16.61 -27.69
CA ASN A 431 5.66 -15.66 -27.79
C ASN A 431 6.10 -15.19 -26.40
N PHE A 432 5.16 -14.91 -25.50
CA PHE A 432 5.47 -14.53 -24.12
C PHE A 432 6.27 -15.60 -23.39
N TYR A 433 5.77 -16.85 -23.31
CA TYR A 433 6.48 -17.91 -22.59
C TYR A 433 7.79 -18.32 -23.25
N SER A 434 7.85 -18.34 -24.59
CA SER A 434 9.11 -18.58 -25.31
C SER A 434 10.15 -17.52 -24.95
N LYS A 435 9.74 -16.25 -24.86
CA LYS A 435 10.65 -15.16 -24.54
C LYS A 435 11.07 -15.16 -23.08
N LEU A 436 10.14 -15.51 -22.19
CA LEU A 436 10.39 -15.63 -20.77
C LEU A 436 11.48 -16.69 -20.48
N SER A 437 11.48 -17.83 -21.19
CA SER A 437 12.53 -18.85 -21.08
C SER A 437 13.94 -18.37 -21.49
N GLU A 438 14.09 -17.23 -22.18
CA GLU A 438 15.41 -16.70 -22.51
C GLU A 438 16.15 -16.15 -21.27
N ILE A 439 15.46 -15.93 -20.15
CA ILE A 439 16.08 -15.55 -18.86
C ILE A 439 17.16 -16.55 -18.43
N ASP A 440 16.98 -17.84 -18.75
CA ASP A 440 17.97 -18.87 -18.45
C ASP A 440 19.32 -18.60 -19.12
N THR A 441 19.30 -17.95 -20.27
CA THR A 441 20.50 -17.60 -21.05
C THR A 441 21.20 -16.33 -20.55
N VAL A 442 20.55 -15.55 -19.68
CA VAL A 442 21.11 -14.29 -19.18
C VAL A 442 22.37 -14.55 -18.36
N THR A 443 23.47 -13.92 -18.77
CA THR A 443 24.75 -13.98 -18.07
C THR A 443 24.82 -12.91 -16.97
N GLY A 444 25.60 -13.16 -15.92
CA GLY A 444 25.79 -12.18 -14.84
C GLY A 444 24.61 -12.02 -13.87
N LEU A 445 23.60 -12.89 -13.94
CA LEU A 445 22.60 -13.11 -12.90
C LEU A 445 22.85 -14.44 -12.17
N SER A 446 22.70 -14.42 -10.85
CA SER A 446 22.59 -15.63 -10.03
C SER A 446 21.27 -16.35 -10.29
N GLN A 447 21.18 -17.63 -9.87
CA GLN A 447 19.93 -18.39 -10.05
C GLN A 447 18.76 -17.78 -9.27
N SER A 448 18.99 -17.23 -8.08
CA SER A 448 17.95 -16.55 -7.32
C SER A 448 17.46 -15.28 -8.00
N GLU A 449 18.34 -14.51 -8.64
CA GLU A 449 17.96 -13.35 -9.45
C GLU A 449 17.15 -13.76 -10.69
N LYS A 450 17.53 -14.85 -11.37
CA LYS A 450 16.74 -15.39 -12.49
C LYS A 450 15.35 -15.83 -12.03
N ASN A 451 15.26 -16.56 -10.92
CA ASN A 451 14.00 -17.01 -10.34
C ASN A 451 13.11 -15.82 -9.93
N ALA A 452 13.70 -14.77 -9.36
CA ALA A 452 12.98 -13.55 -9.05
C ALA A 452 12.49 -12.84 -10.31
N LEU A 453 13.34 -12.77 -11.35
CA LEU A 453 12.97 -12.14 -12.62
C LEU A 453 11.80 -12.85 -13.30
N TYR A 454 11.76 -14.19 -13.29
CA TYR A 454 10.60 -14.96 -13.75
C TYR A 454 9.31 -14.56 -13.02
N LYS A 455 9.34 -14.57 -11.68
CA LYS A 455 8.19 -14.22 -10.84
C LYS A 455 7.72 -12.79 -11.11
N ASN A 456 8.64 -11.85 -11.08
CA ASN A 456 8.37 -10.43 -11.28
C ASN A 456 7.74 -10.13 -12.64
N LEU A 457 8.30 -10.69 -13.73
CA LEU A 457 7.78 -10.47 -15.08
C LEU A 457 6.41 -11.10 -15.28
N MET A 458 6.20 -12.32 -14.77
CA MET A 458 4.88 -12.94 -14.80
C MET A 458 3.88 -12.14 -13.99
N HIS A 459 4.26 -11.70 -12.80
CA HIS A 459 3.42 -10.90 -11.93
C HIS A 459 3.02 -9.57 -12.59
N HIS A 460 3.97 -8.83 -13.19
CA HIS A 460 3.65 -7.61 -13.94
C HIS A 460 2.74 -7.85 -15.13
N VAL A 461 2.89 -8.96 -15.85
CA VAL A 461 2.00 -9.28 -16.98
C VAL A 461 0.63 -9.73 -16.49
N ALA A 462 0.52 -10.43 -15.36
CA ALA A 462 -0.73 -10.84 -14.73
C ALA A 462 -1.49 -9.63 -14.12
N HIS A 463 -0.78 -8.78 -13.39
CA HIS A 463 -1.29 -7.65 -12.60
C HIS A 463 -0.46 -6.37 -12.86
N PRO A 464 -0.55 -5.77 -14.06
CA PRO A 464 0.27 -4.63 -14.45
C PRO A 464 0.00 -3.41 -13.58
N ASP A 465 -1.19 -3.30 -12.98
CA ASP A 465 -1.54 -2.21 -12.06
C ASP A 465 -0.77 -2.25 -10.74
N GLU A 466 -0.07 -3.35 -10.45
CA GLU A 466 0.79 -3.55 -9.27
C GLU A 466 2.25 -3.13 -9.52
N VAL A 467 2.60 -2.67 -10.73
CA VAL A 467 3.91 -2.08 -10.98
C VAL A 467 4.06 -0.75 -10.24
N VAL A 468 5.08 -0.66 -9.39
CA VAL A 468 5.36 0.54 -8.57
C VAL A 468 6.65 1.25 -8.99
N GLN A 469 6.68 2.57 -8.79
CA GLN A 469 7.85 3.40 -9.08
C GLN A 469 8.91 3.37 -7.96
N GLY A 470 8.54 2.94 -6.75
CA GLY A 470 9.38 3.08 -5.56
C GLY A 470 9.57 4.54 -5.13
N ARG A 471 10.78 4.88 -4.66
CA ARG A 471 11.13 6.23 -4.16
C ARG A 471 11.70 7.14 -5.25
N SER A 472 12.17 6.54 -6.34
CA SER A 472 12.56 7.31 -7.52
C SER A 472 11.32 7.97 -8.11
N PRO A 473 11.34 9.27 -8.48
CA PRO A 473 10.26 9.92 -9.22
C PRO A 473 10.24 9.46 -10.69
N THR A 474 10.16 8.15 -10.90
CA THR A 474 10.04 7.42 -12.17
C THR A 474 8.59 7.13 -12.55
N CYS A 475 7.60 7.87 -12.02
CA CYS A 475 6.18 7.58 -12.28
C CYS A 475 5.88 7.59 -13.78
N ASN A 476 6.52 8.49 -14.52
CA ASN A 476 6.45 8.62 -15.97
C ASN A 476 7.02 7.41 -16.73
N VAL A 477 7.93 6.65 -16.12
CA VAL A 477 8.55 5.45 -16.70
C VAL A 477 7.81 4.19 -16.25
N ALA A 478 7.36 4.17 -14.99
CA ALA A 478 6.51 3.12 -14.46
C ALA A 478 5.19 3.00 -15.26
N VAL A 479 4.57 4.11 -15.67
CA VAL A 479 3.39 4.01 -16.57
C VAL A 479 3.71 3.36 -17.91
N LEU A 480 4.89 3.60 -18.49
CA LEU A 480 5.30 2.91 -19.72
C LEU A 480 5.60 1.43 -19.47
N GLN A 481 6.07 1.07 -18.27
CA GLN A 481 6.23 -0.32 -17.84
C GLN A 481 4.86 -1.03 -17.76
N ILE A 482 3.87 -0.39 -17.13
CA ILE A 482 2.49 -0.89 -17.03
C ILE A 482 1.91 -1.11 -18.44
N GLU A 483 2.02 -0.10 -19.32
CA GLU A 483 1.57 -0.18 -20.72
C GLU A 483 2.22 -1.36 -21.46
N MET A 484 3.55 -1.48 -21.38
CA MET A 484 4.30 -2.57 -22.01
C MET A 484 3.88 -3.94 -21.47
N ALA A 485 3.80 -4.12 -20.14
CA ALA A 485 3.40 -5.39 -19.55
C ALA A 485 1.96 -5.79 -19.93
N LYS A 486 1.06 -4.80 -20.05
CA LYS A 486 -0.35 -5.01 -20.38
C LYS A 486 -0.59 -5.30 -21.86
N GLU A 487 -0.03 -4.49 -22.73
CA GLU A 487 -0.33 -4.50 -24.16
C GLU A 487 0.68 -5.34 -24.97
N ARG A 488 1.95 -5.34 -24.55
CA ARG A 488 3.12 -5.84 -25.29
C ARG A 488 4.02 -6.73 -24.42
N PRO A 489 3.47 -7.79 -23.80
CA PRO A 489 4.18 -8.58 -22.80
C PRO A 489 5.44 -9.26 -23.35
N THR A 490 5.46 -9.64 -24.63
CA THR A 490 6.66 -10.22 -25.26
C THR A 490 7.77 -9.18 -25.37
N GLU A 491 7.47 -7.99 -25.90
CA GLU A 491 8.42 -6.89 -26.06
C GLU A 491 8.89 -6.35 -24.70
N TYR A 492 8.02 -6.42 -23.68
CA TYR A 492 8.36 -6.08 -22.31
C TYR A 492 9.46 -6.99 -21.74
N VAL A 493 9.29 -8.31 -21.88
CA VAL A 493 10.31 -9.30 -21.48
C VAL A 493 11.57 -9.15 -22.32
N ASP A 494 11.42 -8.99 -23.65
CA ASP A 494 12.53 -8.80 -24.59
C ASP A 494 13.42 -7.62 -24.18
N PHE A 495 12.83 -6.45 -23.92
CA PHE A 495 13.57 -5.27 -23.51
C PHE A 495 14.40 -5.50 -22.24
N ILE A 496 13.86 -6.22 -21.26
CA ILE A 496 14.56 -6.51 -20.00
C ILE A 496 15.68 -7.54 -20.22
N VAL A 497 15.41 -8.62 -20.94
CA VAL A 497 16.40 -9.66 -21.27
C VAL A 497 17.55 -9.04 -22.07
N ASP A 498 17.26 -8.23 -23.09
CA ASP A 498 18.25 -7.53 -23.89
C ASP A 498 19.06 -6.53 -23.07
N ALA A 499 18.41 -5.79 -22.16
CA ALA A 499 19.11 -4.87 -21.27
C ALA A 499 20.12 -5.57 -20.36
N LEU A 500 19.79 -6.78 -19.89
CA LEU A 500 20.66 -7.60 -19.04
C LEU A 500 21.72 -8.37 -19.83
N ASN A 501 21.43 -8.75 -21.08
CA ASN A 501 22.33 -9.49 -21.97
C ASN A 501 23.31 -8.61 -22.73
N ALA A 502 23.21 -7.29 -22.60
CA ALA A 502 24.05 -6.36 -23.34
C ALA A 502 25.55 -6.68 -23.17
N ASP A 503 26.03 -7.10 -21.99
CA ASP A 503 27.46 -7.38 -21.73
C ASP A 503 28.37 -6.23 -22.23
N GLY A 504 27.97 -4.99 -21.93
CA GLY A 504 28.57 -3.74 -22.40
C GLY A 504 28.38 -3.43 -23.90
N LYS A 505 27.67 -4.27 -24.66
CA LYS A 505 27.37 -4.05 -26.08
C LYS A 505 26.27 -2.99 -26.25
N PRO A 506 26.23 -2.31 -27.40
CA PRO A 506 25.17 -1.36 -27.68
C PRO A 506 23.82 -2.06 -27.92
N TYR A 507 22.79 -1.70 -27.16
CA TYR A 507 21.40 -2.03 -27.42
C TYR A 507 20.83 -1.06 -28.46
N LYS A 508 20.13 -1.57 -29.47
CA LYS A 508 19.42 -0.77 -30.46
C LYS A 508 17.92 -0.87 -30.20
N SER A 509 17.35 0.24 -29.74
CA SER A 509 15.91 0.37 -29.49
C SER A 509 15.08 0.30 -30.78
N VAL A 510 13.76 0.08 -30.63
CA VAL A 510 12.80 0.00 -31.74
C VAL A 510 12.79 1.31 -32.54
N GLY A 511 12.87 2.44 -31.86
CA GLY A 511 12.97 3.76 -32.49
C GLY A 511 14.33 4.07 -33.15
N GLY A 512 15.27 3.12 -33.12
CA GLY A 512 16.56 3.20 -33.79
C GLY A 512 17.69 3.83 -32.97
N LYS A 513 17.41 4.32 -31.76
CA LYS A 513 18.44 4.85 -30.84
C LYS A 513 19.30 3.72 -30.30
N THR A 514 20.61 3.95 -30.26
CA THR A 514 21.58 3.01 -29.71
C THR A 514 22.12 3.51 -28.37
N VAL A 515 22.09 2.66 -27.34
CA VAL A 515 22.53 2.96 -25.98
C VAL A 515 23.41 1.84 -25.44
N ARG A 516 24.35 2.15 -24.54
CA ARG A 516 25.05 1.14 -23.74
C ARG A 516 24.54 1.23 -22.31
N PHE A 517 24.02 0.13 -21.79
CA PHE A 517 23.50 0.12 -20.43
C PHE A 517 24.62 -0.02 -19.39
N ASP A 518 24.46 0.65 -18.26
CA ASP A 518 25.27 0.44 -17.06
C ASP A 518 24.66 -0.73 -16.27
N GLU A 519 25.18 -1.93 -16.49
CA GLU A 519 24.68 -3.19 -15.90
C GLU A 519 24.73 -3.22 -14.37
N VAL A 520 25.74 -2.57 -13.77
CA VAL A 520 25.84 -2.48 -12.31
C VAL A 520 24.68 -1.67 -11.78
N ASN A 521 24.31 -0.60 -12.48
CA ASN A 521 23.17 0.24 -12.12
C ASN A 521 21.82 -0.43 -12.40
N LEU A 522 21.69 -1.24 -13.46
CA LEU A 522 20.47 -2.00 -13.76
C LEU A 522 20.10 -2.97 -12.63
N LYS A 523 21.11 -3.65 -12.08
CA LYS A 523 20.94 -4.68 -11.03
C LYS A 523 21.04 -4.12 -9.62
N MET A 524 21.31 -2.82 -9.48
CA MET A 524 21.50 -2.21 -8.17
C MET A 524 20.29 -2.51 -7.29
N THR A 525 20.54 -3.21 -6.19
CA THR A 525 19.53 -3.42 -5.16
C THR A 525 19.23 -2.09 -4.51
N ASP A 526 17.99 -1.66 -4.65
CA ASP A 526 17.47 -0.54 -3.91
C ASP A 526 16.43 -0.98 -2.89
N LEU A 527 16.17 -0.10 -1.93
CA LEU A 527 15.25 -0.34 -0.82
C LEU A 527 13.95 0.43 -1.00
N SER A 528 13.61 0.75 -2.24
CA SER A 528 12.36 1.44 -2.56
C SER A 528 11.14 0.52 -2.63
N GLY A 529 11.35 -0.78 -2.41
CA GLY A 529 10.35 -1.82 -2.63
C GLY A 529 10.30 -2.32 -4.08
N ARG A 530 10.87 -1.61 -5.07
CA ARG A 530 10.87 -2.10 -6.46
C ARG A 530 11.50 -3.48 -6.57
N ASP A 531 10.77 -4.39 -7.21
CA ASP A 531 11.29 -5.69 -7.59
C ASP A 531 12.40 -5.57 -8.67
N LEU A 532 13.09 -6.67 -8.93
CA LEU A 532 14.20 -6.70 -9.89
C LEU A 532 13.77 -6.30 -11.31
N ALA A 533 12.57 -6.71 -11.77
CA ALA A 533 12.13 -6.38 -13.13
C ALA A 533 11.85 -4.89 -13.29
N SER A 534 11.23 -4.26 -12.29
CA SER A 534 10.96 -2.82 -12.24
C SER A 534 12.26 -2.01 -12.15
N ARG A 535 13.22 -2.45 -11.32
CA ARG A 535 14.54 -1.81 -11.24
C ARG A 535 15.25 -1.84 -12.59
N VAL A 536 15.31 -3.00 -13.25
CA VAL A 536 15.95 -3.14 -14.56
C VAL A 536 15.23 -2.31 -15.62
N PHE A 537 13.91 -2.46 -15.76
CA PHE A 537 13.13 -1.76 -16.77
C PHE A 537 13.25 -0.24 -16.63
N GLN A 538 12.94 0.30 -15.44
CA GLN A 538 12.89 1.74 -15.25
C GLN A 538 14.27 2.38 -15.42
N THR A 539 15.32 1.70 -14.96
CA THR A 539 16.70 2.16 -15.11
C THR A 539 17.15 2.11 -16.57
N ALA A 540 16.89 1.00 -17.28
CA ALA A 540 17.23 0.86 -18.70
C ALA A 540 16.49 1.90 -19.55
N ALA A 541 15.20 2.11 -19.28
CA ALA A 541 14.38 3.09 -20.00
C ALA A 541 14.87 4.53 -19.78
N LEU A 542 15.27 4.88 -18.55
CA LEU A 542 15.87 6.19 -18.27
C LEU A 542 17.25 6.36 -18.93
N GLN A 543 18.08 5.32 -18.92
CA GLN A 543 19.35 5.34 -19.65
C GLN A 543 19.12 5.48 -21.15
N LEU A 544 18.12 4.80 -21.71
CA LEU A 544 17.72 4.95 -23.11
C LEU A 544 17.31 6.39 -23.42
N ASN A 545 16.59 7.06 -22.52
CA ASN A 545 16.20 8.46 -22.73
C ASN A 545 17.41 9.42 -22.63
N PHE A 546 18.24 9.29 -21.59
CA PHE A 546 19.25 10.29 -21.24
C PHE A 546 20.69 9.99 -21.72
N TYR A 547 20.94 8.86 -22.38
CA TYR A 547 22.29 8.51 -22.87
C TYR A 547 22.92 9.63 -23.72
N PRO A 548 24.21 9.98 -23.50
CA PRO A 548 25.19 9.32 -22.61
C PRO A 548 25.23 9.83 -21.16
N ASN A 549 24.36 10.76 -20.76
CA ASN A 549 24.32 11.24 -19.38
C ASN A 549 23.71 10.14 -18.49
N SER A 550 24.43 9.71 -17.45
CA SER A 550 23.97 8.59 -16.62
C SER A 550 22.95 9.04 -15.58
N PHE A 551 21.74 8.50 -15.70
CA PHE A 551 20.89 8.22 -14.55
C PHE A 551 21.56 7.14 -13.69
N LYS A 552 21.53 7.29 -12.38
CA LYS A 552 22.05 6.32 -11.41
C LYS A 552 21.06 6.14 -10.27
N ASN A 553 20.74 4.90 -9.94
CA ASN A 553 20.06 4.60 -8.70
C ASN A 553 21.03 4.79 -7.53
N THR A 554 20.46 5.05 -6.37
CA THR A 554 21.13 4.96 -5.07
C THR A 554 20.50 3.83 -4.24
N VAL A 555 21.15 3.44 -3.14
CA VAL A 555 20.74 2.29 -2.31
C VAL A 555 19.35 2.49 -1.69
N ASP A 556 19.00 3.73 -1.38
CA ASP A 556 17.66 4.13 -0.92
C ASP A 556 16.60 4.12 -2.04
N GLY A 557 17.01 3.88 -3.29
CA GLY A 557 16.15 3.86 -4.47
C GLY A 557 15.80 5.22 -5.01
N THR A 558 16.53 6.26 -4.64
CA THR A 558 16.41 7.58 -5.26
C THR A 558 17.19 7.63 -6.57
N GLY A 559 16.56 8.15 -7.62
CA GLY A 559 17.21 8.35 -8.91
C GLY A 559 18.04 9.63 -8.91
N LYS A 560 19.30 9.55 -9.33
CA LYS A 560 20.19 10.70 -9.52
C LYS A 560 20.53 10.89 -10.98
N TYR A 561 20.62 12.13 -11.43
CA TYR A 561 20.90 12.48 -12.81
C TYR A 561 22.06 13.48 -12.97
N GLY A 562 22.85 13.26 -14.02
CA GLY A 562 23.91 14.16 -14.47
C GLY A 562 25.19 14.11 -13.62
N ARG A 563 26.19 14.91 -14.01
CA ARG A 563 27.50 14.95 -13.31
C ARG A 563 27.40 15.45 -11.87
N SER A 564 26.44 16.33 -11.61
CA SER A 564 26.18 16.87 -10.27
C SER A 564 25.38 15.92 -9.38
N GLN A 565 24.92 14.77 -9.91
CA GLN A 565 24.06 13.81 -9.19
C GLN A 565 22.88 14.52 -8.53
N LYS A 566 22.18 15.38 -9.30
CA LYS A 566 20.95 16.02 -8.84
C LYS A 566 19.87 14.97 -8.71
N ASP A 567 18.91 15.21 -7.84
CA ASP A 567 17.70 14.41 -7.81
C ASP A 567 17.06 14.42 -9.19
N PHE A 568 16.65 13.25 -9.64
CA PHE A 568 15.81 13.13 -10.81
C PHE A 568 14.43 13.68 -10.43
N ASP A 569 13.80 14.49 -11.29
CA ASP A 569 12.49 15.11 -11.01
C ASP A 569 11.38 14.55 -11.93
N GLY A 570 11.64 13.39 -12.57
CA GLY A 570 10.75 12.80 -13.56
C GLY A 570 11.02 13.24 -15.01
N LEU A 571 10.22 12.70 -15.92
CA LEU A 571 10.25 13.07 -17.35
C LEU A 571 9.18 14.11 -17.66
N ASN A 572 9.52 15.10 -18.48
CA ASN A 572 8.49 15.93 -19.12
C ASN A 572 7.76 15.13 -20.22
N THR A 573 6.58 15.59 -20.65
CA THR A 573 5.72 14.84 -21.58
C THR A 573 6.38 14.53 -22.92
N ALA A 574 7.15 15.46 -23.48
CA ALA A 574 7.94 15.23 -24.69
C ALA A 574 8.94 14.07 -24.54
N ASN A 575 9.62 13.98 -23.40
CA ASN A 575 10.53 12.88 -23.09
C ASN A 575 9.78 11.56 -22.86
N ILE A 576 8.56 11.58 -22.31
CA ILE A 576 7.72 10.38 -22.18
C ILE A 576 7.33 9.87 -23.58
N ALA A 577 6.87 10.76 -24.46
CA ALA A 577 6.50 10.42 -25.84
C ALA A 577 7.69 9.86 -26.63
N GLU A 578 8.86 10.50 -26.50
CA GLU A 578 10.11 10.01 -27.11
C GLU A 578 10.50 8.64 -26.57
N LEU A 579 10.49 8.45 -25.25
CA LEU A 579 10.81 7.16 -24.64
C LEU A 579 9.83 6.07 -25.09
N ARG A 580 8.52 6.37 -25.12
CA ARG A 580 7.50 5.45 -25.66
C ARG A 580 7.81 5.07 -27.09
N TYR A 581 8.15 6.03 -27.97
CA TYR A 581 8.55 5.71 -29.34
C TYR A 581 9.80 4.83 -29.40
N GLN A 582 10.81 5.09 -28.57
CA GLN A 582 12.01 4.24 -28.56
C GLN A 582 11.71 2.81 -28.09
N LEU A 583 10.77 2.64 -27.16
CA LEU A 583 10.34 1.32 -26.67
C LEU A 583 9.41 0.58 -27.64
N THR A 584 8.53 1.31 -28.33
CA THR A 584 7.37 0.70 -29.02
C THR A 584 7.34 0.91 -30.54
N GLY A 585 8.07 1.91 -31.04
CA GLY A 585 7.96 2.44 -32.41
C GLY A 585 6.70 3.29 -32.66
N GLU A 586 5.81 3.43 -31.67
CA GLU A 586 4.58 4.23 -31.82
C GLU A 586 4.87 5.71 -31.61
N GLU A 587 4.43 6.54 -32.55
CA GLU A 587 4.47 7.99 -32.37
C GLU A 587 3.27 8.44 -31.52
N THR A 588 3.55 9.30 -30.55
CA THR A 588 2.53 9.92 -29.73
C THR A 588 2.70 11.44 -29.69
N GLY A 589 1.57 12.14 -29.68
CA GLY A 589 1.48 13.59 -29.52
C GLY A 589 0.84 13.98 -28.19
N GLU A 590 1.05 15.22 -27.78
CA GLU A 590 0.38 15.80 -26.61
C GLU A 590 -1.02 16.23 -27.01
N CYS A 591 -2.03 15.74 -26.30
CA CYS A 591 -3.42 16.13 -26.48
C CYS A 591 -3.90 16.95 -25.28
N TRP A 592 -4.44 18.13 -25.56
CA TRP A 592 -5.05 19.00 -24.57
C TRP A 592 -6.50 18.62 -24.32
N ILE A 593 -6.79 18.35 -23.06
CA ILE A 593 -8.12 18.00 -22.54
C ILE A 593 -8.73 19.23 -21.90
N SER A 594 -9.92 19.63 -22.38
CA SER A 594 -10.64 20.82 -21.91
C SER A 594 -11.90 20.52 -21.10
N SER A 595 -12.32 19.25 -21.06
CA SER A 595 -13.48 18.78 -20.32
C SER A 595 -13.36 17.30 -19.97
N ALA A 596 -14.18 16.85 -19.01
CA ALA A 596 -14.32 15.43 -18.70
C ALA A 596 -14.81 14.59 -19.91
N ASP A 597 -15.64 15.17 -20.78
CA ASP A 597 -16.08 14.51 -22.02
C ASP A 597 -14.92 14.29 -23.00
N ASP A 598 -13.94 15.20 -23.03
CA ASP A 598 -12.78 15.04 -23.90
C ASP A 598 -11.88 13.90 -23.46
N LEU A 599 -11.84 13.54 -22.17
CA LEU A 599 -11.11 12.37 -21.69
C LEU A 599 -11.67 11.08 -22.26
N GLU A 600 -13.00 10.93 -22.21
CA GLU A 600 -13.67 9.76 -22.74
C GLU A 600 -13.48 9.67 -24.26
N LYS A 601 -13.63 10.79 -24.97
CA LYS A 601 -13.37 10.86 -26.42
C LYS A 601 -11.92 10.56 -26.76
N ALA A 602 -10.96 11.02 -25.94
CA ALA A 602 -9.54 10.72 -26.14
C ALA A 602 -9.25 9.22 -25.97
N LEU A 603 -9.84 8.58 -24.96
CA LEU A 603 -9.75 7.14 -24.78
C LEU A 603 -10.35 6.39 -25.98
N GLN A 604 -11.52 6.81 -26.45
CA GLN A 604 -12.15 6.24 -27.65
C GLN A 604 -11.31 6.45 -28.92
N ALA A 605 -10.71 7.64 -29.08
CA ALA A 605 -9.81 7.96 -30.19
C ALA A 605 -8.53 7.11 -30.16
N ASN A 606 -8.10 6.66 -28.99
CA ASN A 606 -7.04 5.66 -28.80
C ASN A 606 -7.51 4.21 -29.01
N GLY A 607 -8.69 4.00 -29.58
CA GLY A 607 -9.27 2.67 -29.78
C GLY A 607 -9.67 1.97 -28.48
N GLY A 608 -9.91 2.72 -27.40
CA GLY A 608 -10.22 2.19 -26.08
C GLY A 608 -8.99 1.68 -25.31
N LYS A 609 -7.77 1.80 -25.87
CA LYS A 609 -6.54 1.40 -25.20
C LYS A 609 -6.19 2.38 -24.07
N PRO A 610 -5.51 1.92 -23.00
CA PRO A 610 -5.10 2.78 -21.91
C PRO A 610 -4.32 4.01 -22.39
N VAL A 611 -4.52 5.15 -21.72
CA VAL A 611 -3.87 6.42 -22.06
C VAL A 611 -3.12 6.98 -20.87
N VAL A 612 -1.90 7.48 -21.13
CA VAL A 612 -1.07 8.13 -20.11
C VAL A 612 -1.56 9.56 -19.92
N ILE A 613 -1.88 9.93 -18.68
CA ILE A 613 -2.38 11.25 -18.30
C ILE A 613 -1.53 11.88 -17.22
N ARG A 614 -1.37 13.21 -17.32
CA ARG A 614 -0.74 14.03 -16.28
C ARG A 614 -1.81 14.54 -15.32
N VAL A 615 -1.57 14.39 -14.02
CA VAL A 615 -2.46 14.83 -12.94
C VAL A 615 -1.69 15.65 -11.91
N ASN A 616 -2.40 16.44 -11.12
CA ASN A 616 -1.86 17.15 -9.97
C ASN A 616 -1.72 16.17 -8.80
N GLY A 617 -0.49 15.72 -8.54
CA GLY A 617 -0.19 14.76 -7.49
C GLY A 617 -0.38 15.33 -6.08
N ASP A 618 -0.42 16.66 -5.92
CA ASP A 618 -0.55 17.33 -4.62
C ASP A 618 -2.02 17.48 -4.20
N GLN A 619 -2.97 17.11 -5.06
CA GLN A 619 -4.40 17.23 -4.79
C GLN A 619 -5.05 15.87 -4.52
N PRO A 620 -6.11 15.82 -3.69
CA PRO A 620 -6.91 14.61 -3.55
C PRO A 620 -7.52 14.17 -4.89
N PRO A 621 -7.57 12.87 -5.19
CA PRO A 621 -7.30 11.76 -4.26
C PRO A 621 -5.85 11.26 -4.24
N PHE A 622 -4.92 11.89 -4.96
CA PHE A 622 -3.53 11.40 -5.07
C PHE A 622 -2.67 11.69 -3.83
N THR A 623 -2.95 12.79 -3.14
CA THR A 623 -2.35 13.12 -1.84
C THR A 623 -3.44 13.54 -0.86
N LYS A 624 -3.39 13.06 0.38
CA LYS A 624 -4.31 13.50 1.43
C LYS A 624 -4.07 14.96 1.75
N GLU A 625 -5.13 15.71 2.03
CA GLU A 625 -5.01 17.15 2.31
C GLU A 625 -4.05 17.46 3.47
N GLU A 626 -4.02 16.58 4.47
CA GLU A 626 -3.14 16.63 5.65
C GLU A 626 -1.66 16.42 5.30
N GLU A 627 -1.34 15.74 4.18
CA GLU A 627 0.02 15.41 3.75
C GLU A 627 0.63 16.47 2.80
N LYS A 628 -0.16 17.48 2.39
CA LYS A 628 0.26 18.55 1.46
C LYS A 628 1.47 19.35 1.97
N SER A 629 1.63 19.50 3.29
CA SER A 629 2.74 20.28 3.85
C SER A 629 4.10 19.60 3.67
N ASP A 630 4.12 18.27 3.59
CA ASP A 630 5.36 17.48 3.59
C ASP A 630 5.86 17.13 2.21
N ARG A 631 4.95 16.94 1.24
CA ARG A 631 5.27 16.68 -0.17
C ARG A 631 5.40 17.97 -0.98
N LYS A 632 6.28 18.88 -0.55
CA LYS A 632 6.65 20.02 -1.39
C LYS A 632 7.54 19.53 -2.55
N GLY A 633 6.96 19.17 -3.68
CA GLY A 633 7.74 19.07 -4.91
C GLY A 633 7.37 18.02 -5.95
N SER A 634 6.31 17.20 -5.80
CA SER A 634 5.92 16.34 -6.93
C SER A 634 5.03 17.11 -7.89
N GLY A 635 4.00 17.85 -7.43
CA GLY A 635 3.13 18.75 -8.22
C GLY A 635 2.48 18.07 -9.42
N SER A 636 3.28 17.76 -10.42
CA SER A 636 3.00 16.91 -11.57
C SER A 636 3.24 15.42 -11.31
N HIS A 637 2.17 14.63 -11.38
CA HIS A 637 2.23 13.17 -11.39
C HIS A 637 1.68 12.59 -12.71
N VAL A 638 1.99 11.32 -12.98
CA VAL A 638 1.54 10.63 -14.20
C VAL A 638 0.89 9.30 -13.83
N VAL A 639 -0.31 9.07 -14.37
CA VAL A 639 -1.11 7.87 -14.16
C VAL A 639 -1.63 7.35 -15.51
N ILE A 640 -2.23 6.15 -15.50
CA ILE A 640 -2.85 5.57 -16.69
C ILE A 640 -4.36 5.57 -16.52
N LEU A 641 -5.09 6.15 -17.47
CA LEU A 641 -6.53 5.97 -17.60
C LEU A 641 -6.80 4.68 -18.37
N ASN A 642 -7.33 3.66 -17.68
CA ASN A 642 -7.61 2.36 -18.25
C ASN A 642 -8.96 2.30 -18.96
N SER A 643 -9.98 2.83 -18.31
CA SER A 643 -11.35 2.79 -18.82
C SER A 643 -12.21 3.87 -18.18
N VAL A 644 -13.31 4.19 -18.88
CA VAL A 644 -14.40 5.01 -18.35
C VAL A 644 -15.65 4.13 -18.31
N GLU A 645 -16.20 3.92 -17.12
CA GLU A 645 -17.43 3.20 -16.92
C GLU A 645 -18.64 4.12 -17.06
N SER A 646 -19.64 3.65 -17.81
CA SER A 646 -20.93 4.31 -17.92
C SER A 646 -21.62 4.37 -16.56
N GLY A 647 -22.23 5.51 -16.22
CA GLY A 647 -22.95 5.69 -14.96
C GLY A 647 -23.27 7.16 -14.68
N THR A 648 -23.93 7.41 -13.54
CA THR A 648 -24.16 8.78 -13.04
C THR A 648 -23.76 8.84 -11.56
N PRO A 649 -22.56 9.33 -11.22
CA PRO A 649 -21.53 9.84 -12.14
C PRO A 649 -20.82 8.73 -12.95
N ARG A 650 -20.26 9.09 -14.11
CA ARG A 650 -19.32 8.22 -14.86
C ARG A 650 -18.05 8.05 -14.03
N LYS A 651 -17.45 6.85 -14.07
CA LYS A 651 -16.27 6.53 -13.27
C LYS A 651 -15.06 6.25 -14.16
N ALA A 652 -13.93 6.86 -13.82
CA ALA A 652 -12.64 6.58 -14.42
C ALA A 652 -11.90 5.54 -13.57
N ARG A 653 -11.38 4.48 -14.20
CA ARG A 653 -10.44 3.55 -13.57
C ARG A 653 -9.02 3.92 -13.95
N ILE A 654 -8.15 4.13 -12.97
CA ILE A 654 -6.76 4.50 -13.22
C ILE A 654 -5.74 3.58 -12.54
N SER A 655 -4.60 3.36 -13.20
CA SER A 655 -3.41 2.74 -12.59
C SER A 655 -2.51 3.85 -12.05
N ASN A 656 -2.23 3.82 -10.74
CA ASN A 656 -1.34 4.76 -10.10
C ASN A 656 0.00 4.09 -9.77
N PRO A 657 1.12 4.46 -10.42
CA PRO A 657 2.41 3.84 -10.16
C PRO A 657 2.98 4.17 -8.78
N TRP A 658 2.28 4.98 -7.96
CA TRP A 658 2.59 5.14 -6.53
C TRP A 658 2.25 3.92 -5.67
N GLY A 659 1.55 2.93 -6.24
CA GLY A 659 1.10 1.76 -5.52
C GLY A 659 -0.25 1.97 -4.83
N PRO A 660 -0.74 0.93 -4.12
CA PRO A 660 -2.12 0.87 -3.62
C PRO A 660 -2.48 1.92 -2.58
N SER A 661 -1.58 2.25 -1.65
CA SER A 661 -1.93 3.13 -0.52
C SER A 661 -2.17 4.58 -0.93
N ALA A 662 -1.65 4.99 -2.09
CA ALA A 662 -1.88 6.31 -2.65
C ALA A 662 -3.27 6.42 -3.28
N SER A 663 -4.02 5.31 -3.35
CA SER A 663 -5.46 5.30 -3.60
C SER A 663 -6.16 5.02 -2.27
N SER A 664 -7.04 5.91 -1.83
CA SER A 664 -7.73 5.77 -0.54
C SER A 664 -8.66 4.55 -0.45
N ASP A 665 -8.83 3.77 -1.52
CA ASP A 665 -9.85 2.72 -1.68
C ASP A 665 -9.32 1.32 -2.01
N GLY A 666 -8.01 1.13 -2.24
CA GLY A 666 -7.36 -0.20 -2.30
C GLY A 666 -7.90 -1.17 -3.37
N ASN A 667 -8.61 -0.69 -4.39
CA ASN A 667 -9.21 -1.49 -5.48
C ASN A 667 -8.79 -1.01 -6.88
N GLY A 668 -7.64 -0.34 -6.97
CA GLY A 668 -7.32 0.56 -8.06
C GLY A 668 -8.19 1.82 -7.97
N LEU A 669 -7.55 2.97 -8.15
CA LEU A 669 -8.20 4.26 -7.89
C LEU A 669 -9.36 4.45 -8.88
N THR A 670 -10.58 4.38 -8.36
CA THR A 670 -11.81 4.58 -9.13
C THR A 670 -12.48 5.86 -8.66
N MET A 671 -12.51 6.87 -9.53
CA MET A 671 -13.06 8.19 -9.19
C MET A 671 -14.05 8.66 -10.25
N SER A 672 -14.79 9.72 -9.97
CA SER A 672 -15.62 10.33 -11.03
C SER A 672 -14.73 10.94 -12.12
N ILE A 673 -15.16 10.86 -13.37
CA ILE A 673 -14.38 11.46 -14.48
C ILE A 673 -14.21 12.98 -14.32
N ASP A 674 -15.20 13.64 -13.69
CA ASP A 674 -15.14 15.08 -13.40
C ASP A 674 -14.09 15.41 -12.33
N GLU A 675 -13.98 14.57 -11.30
CA GLU A 675 -12.93 14.68 -10.28
C GLU A 675 -11.54 14.43 -10.85
N LEU A 676 -11.40 13.45 -11.75
CA LEU A 676 -10.15 13.20 -12.47
C LEU A 676 -9.78 14.42 -13.32
N PHE A 677 -10.71 14.94 -14.10
CA PHE A 677 -10.48 16.14 -14.93
C PHE A 677 -10.09 17.35 -14.08
N LYS A 678 -10.77 17.59 -12.95
CA LYS A 678 -10.40 18.64 -12.00
C LYS A 678 -8.96 18.46 -11.48
N ASN A 679 -8.53 17.23 -11.22
CA ASN A 679 -7.15 16.94 -10.83
C ASN A 679 -6.13 17.13 -11.97
N MET A 680 -6.56 17.16 -13.23
CA MET A 680 -5.68 17.46 -14.37
C MET A 680 -5.45 18.97 -14.55
N GLN A 681 -6.22 19.82 -13.86
CA GLN A 681 -6.04 21.27 -13.85
C GLN A 681 -4.98 21.63 -12.82
N PHE A 682 -3.94 22.35 -13.26
CA PHE A 682 -2.93 22.92 -12.37
C PHE A 682 -3.38 24.35 -11.98
N ASP A 683 -2.67 25.04 -11.09
CA ASP A 683 -3.04 26.42 -10.67
C ASP A 683 -2.41 27.51 -11.58
N THR A 684 -1.84 27.13 -12.73
CA THR A 684 -1.07 28.04 -13.58
C THR A 684 -1.76 28.20 -14.92
N GLU A 685 -2.29 29.41 -15.20
CA GLU A 685 -3.18 29.88 -16.30
C GLU A 685 -3.12 29.23 -17.72
N SER A 686 -2.22 28.29 -18.00
CA SER A 686 -2.16 27.38 -19.15
C SER A 686 -2.78 25.98 -18.89
N ASP A 687 -3.76 25.85 -18.01
CA ASP A 687 -4.26 24.59 -17.41
C ASP A 687 -5.09 23.69 -18.35
N PHE A 688 -4.40 23.04 -19.30
CA PHE A 688 -4.94 21.88 -20.01
C PHE A 688 -4.40 20.58 -19.42
N GLY A 689 -5.28 19.60 -19.24
CA GLY A 689 -4.85 18.24 -18.97
C GLY A 689 -4.08 17.70 -20.18
N ILE A 690 -2.90 17.12 -19.97
CA ILE A 690 -2.08 16.58 -21.06
C ILE A 690 -2.22 15.06 -21.11
N LEU A 691 -2.53 14.56 -22.30
CA LEU A 691 -2.72 13.14 -22.60
C LEU A 691 -1.84 12.73 -23.78
N LEU A 692 -1.23 11.55 -23.73
CA LEU A 692 -0.44 11.04 -24.87
C LEU A 692 -1.30 10.15 -25.77
N LEU A 693 -1.60 10.62 -26.98
CA LEU A 693 -2.38 9.91 -27.99
C LEU A 693 -1.55 9.55 -29.22
N PRO A 694 -1.95 8.52 -29.99
CA PRO A 694 -1.39 8.27 -31.31
C PRO A 694 -1.41 9.55 -32.15
N GLY A 695 -0.25 9.98 -32.60
CA GLY A 695 -0.08 11.27 -33.26
C GLY A 695 1.39 11.53 -33.57
N LYS A 696 1.66 12.49 -34.46
CA LYS A 696 3.04 12.81 -34.83
C LYS A 696 3.78 13.35 -33.60
N ARG A 697 4.95 12.78 -33.32
CA ARG A 697 5.80 13.19 -32.20
C ARG A 697 6.15 14.67 -32.27
N GLY A 698 6.14 15.34 -31.11
CA GLY A 698 6.42 16.76 -30.99
C GLY A 698 5.31 17.67 -31.54
N THR A 699 4.12 17.12 -31.81
CA THR A 699 2.92 17.91 -32.07
C THR A 699 2.07 18.02 -30.81
N THR A 700 1.44 19.18 -30.65
CA THR A 700 0.37 19.41 -29.69
C THR A 700 -0.93 19.48 -30.46
N GLY A 701 -2.00 18.88 -29.93
CA GLY A 701 -3.31 18.85 -30.55
C GLY A 701 -4.44 18.90 -29.52
N THR A 702 -5.67 18.87 -30.02
CA THR A 702 -6.89 18.79 -29.19
C THR A 702 -7.87 17.76 -29.78
N ILE A 703 -8.93 17.43 -29.03
CA ILE A 703 -9.99 16.55 -29.52
C ILE A 703 -11.10 17.39 -30.16
N VAL A 704 -11.28 17.25 -31.46
CA VAL A 704 -12.39 17.85 -32.20
C VAL A 704 -13.26 16.72 -32.75
N ASN A 705 -14.54 16.70 -32.35
CA ASN A 705 -15.50 15.66 -32.77
C ASN A 705 -15.01 14.21 -32.57
N GLY A 706 -14.28 13.95 -31.48
CA GLY A 706 -13.76 12.61 -31.16
C GLY A 706 -12.51 12.20 -31.94
N LYS A 707 -11.84 13.14 -32.61
CA LYS A 707 -10.57 12.90 -33.31
C LYS A 707 -9.49 13.85 -32.81
N TYR A 708 -8.25 13.36 -32.78
CA TYR A 708 -7.08 14.20 -32.54
C TYR A 708 -6.83 15.11 -33.75
N GLU A 709 -6.81 16.42 -33.51
CA GLU A 709 -6.44 17.44 -34.49
C GLU A 709 -5.21 18.21 -33.97
N PRO A 710 -4.10 18.27 -34.72
CA PRO A 710 -2.96 19.11 -34.37
C PRO A 710 -3.37 20.58 -34.29
N LEU A 711 -2.84 21.31 -33.31
CA LEU A 711 -3.03 22.76 -33.16
C LEU A 711 -2.22 23.57 -34.19
#